data_AF-A0A994J4Q0-F1
#
_entry.id   AF-A0A994J4Q0-F1
#
_cell.length_a   1.000
_cell.length_b   1.000
_cell.length_c   1.000
_cell.angle_alpha   90.00
_cell.angle_beta   90.00
_cell.angle_gamma   90.00
#
_symmetry.space_group_name_H-M   'P 1'
#
loop_
_entity.id
_entity.type
_entity.pdbx_description
1 polymer ?
#
loop_
_entity_poly.entity_id
_entity_poly.type
_entity_poly.pdbx_seq_one_letter_code
_entity_poly.pdbx_strand_id
1 'polypeptide(L)'
;MIAAQLLAYYFTELKDDQVKKIDKYLYAMRLSDETLIDIMTRFRKEMKNGLSRDFNPTATVKMLPTFVRSIPDGSEKGDFIALDLGGSSFRILRVQVNHEKNQNVHMESEVYDTPENIVHGSGSQLFDHVAECLGDFMEKRKIKDKKLPVGFTFSFPCQQSKIDEAILITWTKRFKASGVEGADVVKLLNKAIKKRGDYDANIVAVVNDTVGTMMTCGYDDQHCEVGLIIGTGTNACYMEELRHIDLVEGDEGRMCINTEWGAFGDDGSLEDIRTEFDREIDRGSLNPGKQLYSRRFHKTLRRLVPDSDVRFLLSESGSGKGAAMVTAVAYRLAEQHRQIEETLAHFHLTKDMLLEVKKRMRAEMELGLRKQTHNNAVVKMLPSFVRRTPDGTENGDFLALDLGGTNFRVLLVKIRSGKKRTVEMHNKIYAIPIEIMQGTGEELFDHIVSCISDFLDYMGIKGPRMPLGFTFSFPCQQTSLDAGILITWTKGFKATDCVGHDVVTLLRDAIKRREEFDLDVVAVVNDTVGTMMTCAYEEPTCEVGLIVGTGSNACYMEEMKNVEMVEGDQGQMCINMEWGAFGDNGCLDDIRTHYDRLVDEYSLNAGKQRYEKMISGMYLGEIVRNILIDFTKKGFLFRGQISETLKTRGIFETKFLSQIESDRLALLQVRAILQQLGLNSTCDDSILVKTVCGVVSRRAAQLCGAGMAAVVDKIRENRGLDRLNVTVGVDGTLYKLHPHFSRIMHQTVKELSPKCNVSFLLSEDGSGKGAALITAVGVRLRTEASS
;
A
#
# COMPACT_ATOMS: atom_id res chain seq x y z
N MET A 1 -57.96 40.84 72.42
CA MET A 1 -56.76 40.75 71.57
C MET A 1 -56.28 39.33 71.25
N ILE A 2 -56.91 38.25 71.71
CA ILE A 2 -56.51 36.86 71.36
C ILE A 2 -57.36 36.27 70.22
N ALA A 3 -58.57 36.78 69.98
CA ALA A 3 -59.44 36.29 68.90
C ALA A 3 -59.04 36.77 67.48
N ALA A 4 -58.31 37.89 67.36
CA ALA A 4 -57.88 38.42 66.06
C ALA A 4 -56.59 37.75 65.53
N GLN A 5 -55.75 37.20 66.41
CA GLN A 5 -54.52 36.48 66.02
C GLN A 5 -54.76 35.01 65.65
N LEU A 6 -55.78 34.37 66.22
CA LEU A 6 -56.18 33.01 65.82
C LEU A 6 -56.88 32.97 64.46
N LEU A 7 -57.65 34.01 64.11
CA LEU A 7 -58.24 34.16 62.76
C LEU A 7 -57.18 34.51 61.69
N ALA A 8 -56.15 35.27 62.04
CA ALA A 8 -55.03 35.52 61.13
C ALA A 8 -54.21 34.25 60.86
N TYR A 9 -54.00 33.38 61.86
CA TYR A 9 -53.30 32.11 61.69
C TYR A 9 -54.10 31.11 60.83
N TYR A 10 -55.44 31.11 60.91
CA TYR A 10 -56.31 30.27 60.08
C TYR A 10 -56.50 30.78 58.64
N PHE A 11 -56.20 32.06 58.36
CA PHE A 11 -56.29 32.65 57.02
C PHE A 11 -54.94 32.92 56.33
N THR A 12 -53.82 32.62 56.99
CA THR A 12 -52.48 32.55 56.38
C THR A 12 -52.03 31.13 56.05
N GLU A 13 -52.94 30.16 56.00
CA GLU A 13 -52.73 29.03 55.09
C GLU A 13 -52.84 29.61 53.68
N LEU A 14 -51.68 29.89 53.07
CA LEU A 14 -51.54 30.02 51.63
C LEU A 14 -52.39 28.92 51.01
N LYS A 15 -53.57 29.27 50.48
CA LYS A 15 -54.27 28.42 49.52
C LYS A 15 -53.24 28.15 48.45
N ASP A 16 -52.67 26.96 48.48
CA ASP A 16 -51.61 26.56 47.57
C ASP A 16 -52.13 26.87 46.16
N ASP A 17 -51.51 27.89 45.56
CA ASP A 17 -51.74 28.29 44.18
C ASP A 17 -51.63 27.03 43.32
N GLN A 18 -52.53 26.87 42.35
CA GLN A 18 -52.59 25.67 41.51
C GLN A 18 -51.20 25.34 40.91
N VAL A 19 -50.40 26.38 40.64
CA VAL A 19 -49.00 26.27 40.20
C VAL A 19 -48.12 25.51 41.21
N LYS A 20 -48.21 25.81 42.52
CA LYS A 20 -47.42 25.13 43.57
C LYS A 20 -47.85 23.68 43.77
N LYS A 21 -49.14 23.37 43.59
CA LYS A 21 -49.65 21.98 43.65
C LYS A 21 -49.14 21.16 42.46
N ILE A 22 -49.20 21.73 41.26
CA ILE A 22 -48.63 21.11 40.05
C ILE A 22 -47.11 20.91 40.21
N ASP A 23 -46.40 21.89 40.78
CA ASP A 23 -44.96 21.78 41.02
C ASP A 23 -44.58 20.68 42.02
N LYS A 24 -45.41 20.45 43.05
CA LYS A 24 -45.24 19.32 43.98
C LYS A 24 -45.56 17.98 43.29
N TYR A 25 -46.61 17.94 42.46
CA TYR A 25 -47.02 16.74 41.73
C TYR A 25 -45.99 16.31 40.68
N LEU A 26 -45.43 17.27 39.94
CA LEU A 26 -44.40 17.05 38.92
C LEU A 26 -42.98 17.25 39.45
N TYR A 27 -42.75 17.10 40.75
CA TYR A 27 -41.47 17.40 41.40
C TYR A 27 -40.29 16.65 40.75
N ALA A 28 -40.48 15.37 40.40
CA ALA A 28 -39.46 14.55 39.74
C ALA A 28 -39.05 15.08 38.34
N MET A 29 -39.89 15.88 37.68
CA MET A 29 -39.58 16.51 36.38
C MET A 29 -38.92 17.88 36.52
N ARG A 30 -38.74 18.38 37.75
CA ARG A 30 -38.11 19.67 38.05
C ARG A 30 -36.65 19.47 38.46
N LEU A 31 -35.82 19.22 37.46
CA LEU A 31 -34.39 18.96 37.67
C LEU A 31 -33.68 20.21 38.19
N SER A 32 -32.91 20.06 39.27
CA SER A 32 -32.04 21.11 39.81
C SER A 32 -30.74 21.20 39.01
N ASP A 33 -29.96 22.27 39.22
CA ASP A 33 -28.67 22.41 38.56
C ASP A 33 -27.70 21.30 39.00
N GLU A 34 -27.75 20.84 40.25
CA GLU A 34 -26.94 19.71 40.72
C GLU A 34 -27.25 18.42 39.95
N THR A 35 -28.54 18.10 39.74
CA THR A 35 -28.95 16.94 38.96
C THR A 35 -28.53 17.07 37.49
N LEU A 36 -28.64 18.27 36.91
CA LEU A 36 -28.21 18.51 35.52
C LEU A 36 -26.69 18.37 35.36
N ILE A 37 -25.90 18.79 36.34
CA ILE A 37 -24.44 18.62 36.37
C ILE A 37 -24.05 17.13 36.49
N ASP A 38 -24.78 16.36 37.30
CA ASP A 38 -24.59 14.91 37.39
C ASP A 38 -24.89 14.23 36.04
N ILE A 39 -26.02 14.52 35.41
CA ILE A 39 -26.38 14.00 34.07
C ILE A 39 -25.30 14.36 33.04
N MET A 40 -24.82 15.61 33.04
CA MET A 40 -23.73 16.06 32.16
C MET A 40 -22.45 15.24 32.39
N THR A 41 -22.14 14.91 33.64
CA THR A 41 -20.96 14.11 34.01
C THR A 41 -21.11 12.65 33.56
N ARG A 42 -22.30 12.06 33.74
CA ARG A 42 -22.63 10.70 33.23
C ARG A 42 -22.50 10.65 31.71
N PHE A 43 -23.05 11.63 30.99
CA PHE A 43 -22.96 11.67 29.54
C PHE A 43 -21.51 11.81 29.03
N ARG A 44 -20.70 12.65 29.71
CA ARG A 44 -19.26 12.76 29.40
C ARG A 44 -18.52 11.43 29.55
N LYS A 45 -18.89 10.61 30.54
CA LYS A 45 -18.35 9.25 30.70
C LYS A 45 -18.78 8.35 29.54
N GLU A 46 -20.04 8.40 29.13
CA GLU A 46 -20.53 7.60 28.00
C GLU A 46 -19.90 7.99 26.66
N MET A 47 -19.63 9.27 26.43
CA MET A 47 -18.84 9.72 25.27
C MET A 47 -17.45 9.06 25.25
N LYS A 48 -16.76 9.03 26.41
CA LYS A 48 -15.46 8.38 26.53
C LYS A 48 -15.56 6.86 26.29
N ASN A 49 -16.59 6.21 26.82
CA ASN A 49 -16.82 4.78 26.61
C ASN A 49 -17.05 4.48 25.12
N GLY A 50 -17.86 5.29 24.44
CA GLY A 50 -18.18 5.11 23.02
C GLY A 50 -16.96 5.31 22.10
N LEU A 51 -16.04 6.21 22.43
CA LEU A 51 -14.82 6.42 21.64
C LEU A 51 -13.74 5.34 21.88
N SER A 52 -13.73 4.75 23.08
CA SER A 52 -12.72 3.78 23.47
C SER A 52 -12.96 2.41 22.83
N ARG A 53 -11.91 1.81 22.28
CA ARG A 53 -12.00 0.46 21.71
C ARG A 53 -12.44 -0.61 22.72
N ASP A 54 -12.12 -0.41 24.00
CA ASP A 54 -12.39 -1.39 25.06
C ASP A 54 -13.87 -1.44 25.45
N PHE A 55 -14.58 -0.30 25.37
CA PHE A 55 -15.96 -0.17 25.85
C PHE A 55 -16.99 0.03 24.73
N ASN A 56 -16.57 0.47 23.54
CA ASN A 56 -17.46 0.73 22.40
C ASN A 56 -18.43 -0.42 22.09
N PRO A 57 -18.03 -1.71 22.09
CA PRO A 57 -18.95 -2.81 21.75
C PRO A 57 -20.21 -2.86 22.62
N THR A 58 -20.13 -2.38 23.86
CA THR A 58 -21.25 -2.35 24.82
C THR A 58 -21.75 -0.95 25.15
N ALA A 59 -21.13 0.11 24.62
CA ALA A 59 -21.52 1.48 24.89
C ALA A 59 -22.91 1.79 24.31
N THR A 60 -23.73 2.51 25.06
CA THR A 60 -25.06 2.96 24.61
C THR A 60 -24.95 4.16 23.69
N VAL A 61 -24.13 5.15 24.06
CA VAL A 61 -23.72 6.27 23.20
C VAL A 61 -22.64 5.79 22.22
N LYS A 62 -23.01 5.66 20.95
CA LYS A 62 -22.21 4.92 19.95
C LYS A 62 -20.98 5.66 19.45
N MET A 63 -20.98 6.99 19.49
CA MET A 63 -19.85 7.84 19.07
C MET A 63 -19.30 7.45 17.68
N LEU A 64 -20.21 7.42 16.70
CA LEU A 64 -19.96 6.88 15.36
C LEU A 64 -19.06 7.82 14.53
N PRO A 65 -17.96 7.31 13.94
CA PRO A 65 -17.17 8.03 12.96
C PRO A 65 -17.95 8.35 11.69
N THR A 66 -17.88 9.61 11.23
CA THR A 66 -18.63 10.09 10.06
C THR A 66 -17.78 10.21 8.79
N PHE A 67 -16.46 10.06 8.90
CA PHE A 67 -15.47 10.34 7.84
C PHE A 67 -15.44 11.78 7.33
N VAL A 68 -16.08 12.72 8.04
CA VAL A 68 -16.01 14.14 7.73
C VAL A 68 -14.96 14.81 8.63
N ARG A 69 -13.85 15.29 8.04
CA ARG A 69 -12.65 15.70 8.78
C ARG A 69 -12.52 17.21 9.03
N SER A 70 -13.31 18.03 8.35
CA SER A 70 -13.33 19.48 8.53
C SER A 70 -14.67 20.05 8.11
N ILE A 71 -14.98 21.25 8.61
CA ILE A 71 -16.03 22.10 8.06
C ILE A 71 -15.62 22.65 6.68
N PRO A 72 -16.57 23.23 5.90
CA PRO A 72 -16.27 23.77 4.58
C PRO A 72 -15.21 24.88 4.63
N ASP A 73 -14.27 24.84 3.69
CA ASP A 73 -13.15 25.80 3.61
C ASP A 73 -13.32 26.87 2.52
N GLY A 74 -14.41 26.78 1.74
CA GLY A 74 -14.74 27.68 0.65
C GLY A 74 -14.13 27.27 -0.69
N SER A 75 -13.41 26.14 -0.75
CA SER A 75 -12.93 25.53 -2.00
C SER A 75 -14.00 24.66 -2.69
N GLU A 76 -15.11 24.40 -2.00
CA GLU A 76 -16.22 23.62 -2.54
C GLU A 76 -16.85 24.34 -3.73
N LYS A 77 -17.07 23.60 -4.81
CA LYS A 77 -17.72 24.09 -6.03
C LYS A 77 -18.38 22.95 -6.78
N GLY A 78 -19.50 23.24 -7.44
CA GLY A 78 -20.19 22.26 -8.29
C GLY A 78 -21.71 22.35 -8.20
N ASP A 79 -22.37 21.40 -8.86
CA ASP A 79 -23.82 21.26 -8.93
C ASP A 79 -24.16 19.84 -8.47
N PHE A 80 -24.94 19.72 -7.40
CA PHE A 80 -25.15 18.48 -6.66
C PHE A 80 -26.63 18.23 -6.40
N ILE A 81 -27.00 16.97 -6.21
CA ILE A 81 -28.30 16.59 -5.66
C ILE A 81 -28.09 16.19 -4.19
N ALA A 82 -29.00 16.60 -3.31
CA ALA A 82 -29.03 16.17 -1.92
C ALA A 82 -30.39 15.53 -1.60
N LEU A 83 -30.37 14.27 -1.14
CA LEU A 83 -31.52 13.57 -0.58
C LEU A 83 -31.57 13.82 0.93
N ASP A 84 -32.74 14.05 1.50
CA ASP A 84 -32.94 14.24 2.95
C ASP A 84 -34.09 13.38 3.46
N LEU A 85 -33.74 12.22 4.04
CA LEU A 85 -34.68 11.20 4.51
C LEU A 85 -34.49 10.90 6.00
N GLY A 86 -35.61 10.82 6.73
CA GLY A 86 -35.65 10.44 8.14
C GLY A 86 -36.08 11.57 9.08
N GLY A 87 -36.21 12.79 8.59
CA GLY A 87 -36.82 13.91 9.29
C GLY A 87 -38.35 13.91 9.22
N SER A 88 -38.97 15.08 9.43
CA SER A 88 -40.43 15.24 9.37
C SER A 88 -41.00 15.08 7.95
N SER A 89 -40.21 15.38 6.92
CA SER A 89 -40.57 15.29 5.51
C SER A 89 -39.41 14.72 4.72
N PHE A 90 -39.69 13.98 3.64
CA PHE A 90 -38.67 13.59 2.67
C PHE A 90 -38.46 14.72 1.67
N ARG A 91 -37.22 15.18 1.51
CA ARG A 91 -36.89 16.27 0.57
C ARG A 91 -35.80 15.85 -0.40
N ILE A 92 -35.87 16.40 -1.60
CA ILE A 92 -34.81 16.33 -2.60
C ILE A 92 -34.43 17.75 -2.96
N LEU A 93 -33.14 18.06 -2.93
CA LEU A 93 -32.60 19.36 -3.24
C LEU A 93 -31.62 19.25 -4.39
N ARG A 94 -31.50 20.33 -5.17
CA ARG A 94 -30.34 20.59 -6.01
C ARG A 94 -29.62 21.81 -5.45
N VAL A 95 -28.32 21.67 -5.26
CA VAL A 95 -27.47 22.67 -4.60
C VAL A 95 -26.33 23.03 -5.52
N GLN A 96 -26.22 24.31 -5.84
CA GLN A 96 -25.19 24.85 -6.72
C GLN A 96 -24.28 25.78 -5.93
N VAL A 97 -22.99 25.44 -5.91
CA VAL A 97 -21.94 26.14 -5.16
C VAL A 97 -20.98 26.74 -6.19
N ASN A 98 -20.97 28.08 -6.29
CA ASN A 98 -20.19 28.83 -7.28
C ASN A 98 -19.08 29.66 -6.62
N HIS A 99 -17.97 29.90 -7.33
CA HIS A 99 -16.80 30.61 -6.83
C HIS A 99 -16.81 32.13 -7.10
N GLU A 100 -17.86 32.68 -7.71
CA GLU A 100 -17.90 34.11 -8.04
C GLU A 100 -18.01 34.95 -6.76
N LYS A 101 -17.03 35.85 -6.57
CA LYS A 101 -17.04 36.83 -5.47
C LYS A 101 -18.42 37.51 -5.42
N ASN A 102 -19.13 37.35 -4.30
CA ASN A 102 -20.49 37.83 -4.02
C ASN A 102 -21.71 37.00 -4.50
N GLN A 103 -21.58 35.72 -4.87
CA GLN A 103 -22.78 34.87 -5.07
C GLN A 103 -22.97 33.78 -3.99
N ASN A 104 -24.19 33.74 -3.47
CA ASN A 104 -24.71 32.77 -2.50
C ASN A 104 -24.83 31.37 -3.10
N VAL A 105 -24.82 30.34 -2.25
CA VAL A 105 -25.25 28.97 -2.63
C VAL A 105 -26.69 29.03 -3.13
N HIS A 106 -26.93 28.56 -4.37
CA HIS A 106 -28.27 28.48 -4.93
C HIS A 106 -28.87 27.10 -4.63
N MET A 107 -30.09 27.07 -4.09
CA MET A 107 -30.77 25.84 -3.69
C MET A 107 -32.20 25.82 -4.20
N GLU A 108 -32.58 24.73 -4.85
CA GLU A 108 -33.96 24.40 -5.16
C GLU A 108 -34.33 23.09 -4.46
N SER A 109 -35.54 23.00 -3.91
CA SER A 109 -35.98 21.79 -3.19
C SER A 109 -37.42 21.41 -3.53
N GLU A 110 -37.73 20.14 -3.34
CA GLU A 110 -39.07 19.59 -3.47
C GLU A 110 -39.33 18.59 -2.34
N VAL A 111 -40.52 18.66 -1.77
CA VAL A 111 -40.96 17.76 -0.71
C VAL A 111 -41.80 16.66 -1.34
N TYR A 112 -41.45 15.41 -1.06
CA TYR A 112 -42.19 14.24 -1.52
C TYR A 112 -42.96 13.65 -0.34
N ASP A 113 -44.24 13.34 -0.57
CA ASP A 113 -45.03 12.62 0.42
C ASP A 113 -44.50 11.19 0.56
N THR A 114 -44.39 10.72 1.80
CA THR A 114 -43.92 9.35 2.09
C THR A 114 -44.95 8.68 2.99
N PRO A 115 -45.92 7.98 2.41
CA PRO A 115 -47.03 7.38 3.14
C PRO A 115 -46.58 6.40 4.23
N GLU A 116 -47.38 6.27 5.28
CA GLU A 116 -47.04 5.47 6.46
C GLU A 116 -46.84 3.97 6.14
N ASN A 117 -47.52 3.45 5.12
CA ASN A 117 -47.33 2.07 4.64
C ASN A 117 -45.97 1.86 3.92
N ILE A 118 -45.34 2.90 3.39
CA ILE A 118 -43.97 2.84 2.83
C ILE A 118 -42.96 2.87 3.97
N VAL A 119 -43.17 3.74 4.95
CA VAL A 119 -42.29 3.92 6.12
C VAL A 119 -42.23 2.66 7.00
N HIS A 120 -43.34 1.92 7.10
CA HIS A 120 -43.46 0.65 7.83
C HIS A 120 -43.46 -0.60 6.93
N GLY A 121 -43.24 -0.42 5.63
CA GLY A 121 -43.29 -1.50 4.64
C GLY A 121 -42.00 -2.29 4.54
N SER A 122 -41.70 -2.79 3.34
CA SER A 122 -40.39 -3.41 3.08
C SER A 122 -39.33 -2.36 2.70
N GLY A 123 -38.07 -2.66 2.99
CA GLY A 123 -36.94 -1.84 2.53
C GLY A 123 -36.91 -1.68 1.01
N SER A 124 -37.31 -2.71 0.27
CA SER A 124 -37.41 -2.61 -1.20
C SER A 124 -38.45 -1.56 -1.62
N GLN A 125 -39.63 -1.54 -1.00
CA GLN A 125 -40.65 -0.52 -1.29
C GLN A 125 -40.17 0.88 -0.91
N LEU A 126 -39.49 1.04 0.23
CA LEU A 126 -38.94 2.32 0.67
C LEU A 126 -37.94 2.87 -0.35
N PHE A 127 -36.94 2.07 -0.76
CA PHE A 127 -35.91 2.54 -1.69
C PHE A 127 -36.41 2.65 -3.15
N ASP A 128 -37.38 1.82 -3.56
CA ASP A 128 -38.06 2.00 -4.85
C ASP A 128 -38.82 3.34 -4.89
N HIS A 129 -39.47 3.74 -3.79
CA HIS A 129 -40.11 5.03 -3.66
C HIS A 129 -39.11 6.20 -3.65
N VAL A 130 -37.97 6.07 -2.95
CA VAL A 130 -36.91 7.10 -2.99
C VAL A 130 -36.35 7.27 -4.41
N ALA A 131 -36.12 6.15 -5.12
CA ALA A 131 -35.65 6.18 -6.51
C ALA A 131 -36.71 6.76 -7.47
N GLU A 132 -37.99 6.51 -7.22
CA GLU A 132 -39.08 7.15 -7.96
C GLU A 132 -39.07 8.67 -7.85
N CYS A 133 -39.05 9.18 -6.62
CA CYS A 133 -39.05 10.60 -6.33
C CYS A 133 -37.80 11.29 -6.90
N LEU A 134 -36.64 10.63 -6.82
CA LEU A 134 -35.41 11.15 -7.43
C LEU A 134 -35.51 11.22 -8.96
N GLY A 135 -36.05 10.19 -9.61
CA GLY A 135 -36.27 10.19 -11.05
C GLY A 135 -37.21 11.31 -11.51
N ASP A 136 -38.32 11.51 -10.80
CA ASP A 136 -39.28 12.58 -11.04
C ASP A 136 -38.64 13.97 -10.83
N PHE A 137 -37.90 14.16 -9.72
CA PHE A 137 -37.18 15.40 -9.43
C PHE A 137 -36.23 15.79 -10.57
N MET A 138 -35.46 14.82 -11.06
CA MET A 138 -34.48 15.02 -12.14
C MET A 138 -35.14 15.25 -13.49
N GLU A 139 -36.28 14.59 -13.76
CA GLU A 139 -37.06 14.76 -14.99
C GLU A 139 -37.65 16.18 -15.07
N LYS A 140 -38.34 16.62 -14.01
CA LYS A 140 -38.95 17.96 -13.92
C LYS A 140 -37.93 19.08 -14.18
N ARG A 141 -36.67 18.85 -13.79
CA ARG A 141 -35.56 19.82 -13.92
C ARG A 141 -34.67 19.57 -15.14
N LYS A 142 -34.93 18.52 -15.93
CA LYS A 142 -34.14 18.13 -17.11
C LYS A 142 -32.65 17.99 -16.79
N ILE A 143 -32.35 17.26 -15.71
CA ILE A 143 -30.97 17.06 -15.21
C ILE A 143 -30.54 15.58 -15.17
N LYS A 144 -31.35 14.65 -15.70
CA LYS A 144 -31.00 13.22 -15.78
C LYS A 144 -29.67 12.96 -16.48
N ASP A 145 -29.39 13.70 -17.56
CA ASP A 145 -28.17 13.51 -18.36
C ASP A 145 -26.91 14.15 -17.76
N LYS A 146 -27.06 14.96 -16.70
CA LYS A 146 -25.95 15.75 -16.15
C LYS A 146 -25.02 14.98 -15.21
N LYS A 147 -25.40 13.76 -14.80
CA LYS A 147 -24.63 12.90 -13.87
C LYS A 147 -24.19 13.65 -12.60
N LEU A 148 -25.10 14.45 -12.02
CA LEU A 148 -24.80 15.23 -10.84
C LEU A 148 -24.46 14.30 -9.66
N PRO A 149 -23.42 14.57 -8.87
CA PRO A 149 -23.13 13.80 -7.67
C PRO A 149 -24.25 13.94 -6.65
N VAL A 150 -24.58 12.84 -5.98
CA VAL A 150 -25.69 12.74 -5.03
C VAL A 150 -25.14 12.57 -3.61
N GLY A 151 -25.50 13.51 -2.74
CA GLY A 151 -25.36 13.38 -1.30
C GLY A 151 -26.64 12.86 -0.68
N PHE A 152 -26.52 12.02 0.35
CA PHE A 152 -27.66 11.46 1.06
C PHE A 152 -27.60 11.80 2.54
N THR A 153 -28.41 12.77 2.98
CA THR A 153 -28.74 12.92 4.39
C THR A 153 -29.70 11.81 4.81
N PHE A 154 -29.22 10.92 5.66
CA PHE A 154 -29.97 9.78 6.19
C PHE A 154 -29.89 9.80 7.71
N SER A 155 -30.96 10.29 8.34
CA SER A 155 -30.98 10.63 9.76
C SER A 155 -31.16 9.43 10.70
N PHE A 156 -30.31 8.42 10.57
CA PHE A 156 -30.35 7.20 11.38
C PHE A 156 -28.93 6.77 11.79
N PRO A 157 -28.77 6.05 12.90
CA PRO A 157 -27.48 5.52 13.32
C PRO A 157 -26.96 4.55 12.26
N CYS A 158 -25.86 4.92 11.61
CA CYS A 158 -25.22 4.12 10.58
C CYS A 158 -23.76 3.84 10.93
N GLN A 159 -23.35 2.60 10.75
CA GLN A 159 -21.93 2.25 10.74
C GLN A 159 -21.37 2.58 9.36
N GLN A 160 -20.24 3.30 9.33
CA GLN A 160 -19.54 3.67 8.10
C GLN A 160 -18.08 3.25 8.23
N SER A 161 -17.48 2.72 7.16
CA SER A 161 -16.01 2.58 7.02
C SER A 161 -15.41 3.57 6.01
N LYS A 162 -16.28 4.26 5.27
CA LYS A 162 -15.98 5.29 4.27
C LYS A 162 -17.24 6.13 4.01
N ILE A 163 -17.07 7.32 3.42
CA ILE A 163 -18.15 8.32 3.30
C ILE A 163 -19.32 7.88 2.39
N ASP A 164 -19.07 7.01 1.42
CA ASP A 164 -20.04 6.47 0.46
C ASP A 164 -20.64 5.11 0.89
N GLU A 165 -20.50 4.75 2.18
CA GLU A 165 -21.10 3.56 2.79
C GLU A 165 -21.92 3.97 4.02
N ALA A 166 -23.09 3.36 4.22
CA ALA A 166 -23.86 3.53 5.44
C ALA A 166 -24.67 2.27 5.76
N ILE A 167 -24.16 1.46 6.69
CA ILE A 167 -24.86 0.27 7.19
C ILE A 167 -25.80 0.71 8.31
N LEU A 168 -27.11 0.62 8.09
CA LEU A 168 -28.09 0.99 9.09
C LEU A 168 -27.95 0.10 10.33
N ILE A 169 -27.67 0.68 11.49
CA ILE A 169 -27.57 -0.08 12.75
C ILE A 169 -28.97 -0.45 13.23
N THR A 170 -29.83 0.56 13.36
CA THR A 170 -31.21 0.36 13.80
C THR A 170 -32.07 1.53 13.37
N TRP A 171 -33.34 1.25 13.07
CA TRP A 171 -34.32 2.30 12.82
C TRP A 171 -34.65 3.07 14.11
N THR A 172 -34.98 4.34 13.93
CA THR A 172 -35.46 5.23 15.00
C THR A 172 -36.65 6.06 14.50
N LYS A 173 -37.27 6.83 15.40
CA LYS A 173 -38.39 7.73 15.10
C LYS A 173 -39.60 6.95 14.59
N ARG A 174 -40.06 7.23 13.36
CA ARG A 174 -41.26 6.63 12.75
C ARG A 174 -40.97 5.54 11.74
N PHE A 175 -39.71 5.27 11.42
CA PHE A 175 -39.34 4.32 10.36
C PHE A 175 -39.21 2.91 10.91
N LYS A 176 -39.69 1.91 10.16
CA LYS A 176 -39.49 0.49 10.52
C LYS A 176 -39.52 -0.43 9.29
N ALA A 177 -38.93 0.00 8.18
CA ALA A 177 -38.93 -0.78 6.96
C ALA A 177 -38.10 -2.07 7.10
N SER A 178 -38.70 -3.23 6.82
CA SER A 178 -38.05 -4.53 7.04
C SER A 178 -36.91 -4.79 6.04
N GLY A 179 -35.84 -5.45 6.48
CA GLY A 179 -34.72 -5.85 5.59
C GLY A 179 -33.73 -4.72 5.25
N VAL A 180 -33.68 -3.68 6.09
CA VAL A 180 -32.72 -2.56 5.96
C VAL A 180 -31.71 -2.52 7.10
N GLU A 181 -32.10 -2.83 8.34
CA GLU A 181 -31.16 -2.93 9.47
C GLU A 181 -30.09 -3.99 9.17
N GLY A 182 -28.83 -3.66 9.38
CA GLY A 182 -27.66 -4.47 9.01
C GLY A 182 -27.26 -4.42 7.53
N ALA A 183 -28.00 -3.70 6.69
CA ALA A 183 -27.69 -3.53 5.27
C ALA A 183 -27.18 -2.13 4.95
N ASP A 184 -26.33 -2.04 3.91
CA ASP A 184 -25.81 -0.79 3.37
C ASP A 184 -26.86 -0.09 2.50
N VAL A 185 -27.35 1.06 2.97
CA VAL A 185 -28.44 1.80 2.31
C VAL A 185 -28.03 2.37 0.95
N VAL A 186 -26.74 2.59 0.70
CA VAL A 186 -26.23 3.03 -0.60
C VAL A 186 -26.41 1.91 -1.63
N LYS A 187 -26.09 0.66 -1.26
CA LYS A 187 -26.33 -0.51 -2.12
C LYS A 187 -27.82 -0.74 -2.38
N LEU A 188 -28.66 -0.55 -1.37
CA LEU A 188 -30.11 -0.69 -1.52
C LEU A 188 -30.70 0.37 -2.47
N LEU A 189 -30.28 1.63 -2.32
CA LEU A 189 -30.73 2.71 -3.20
C LEU A 189 -30.19 2.52 -4.63
N ASN A 190 -28.92 2.17 -4.80
CA ASN A 190 -28.35 1.83 -6.12
C ASN A 190 -29.09 0.67 -6.79
N LYS A 191 -29.49 -0.34 -6.03
CA LYS A 191 -30.29 -1.47 -6.54
C LYS A 191 -31.67 -1.00 -7.03
N ALA A 192 -32.34 -0.11 -6.30
CA ALA A 192 -33.64 0.45 -6.68
C ALA A 192 -33.53 1.32 -7.95
N ILE A 193 -32.52 2.19 -8.02
CA ILE A 193 -32.23 3.02 -9.21
C ILE A 193 -31.97 2.14 -10.43
N LYS A 194 -31.10 1.12 -10.28
CA LYS A 194 -30.79 0.16 -11.36
C LYS A 194 -32.00 -0.64 -11.82
N LYS A 195 -32.87 -1.06 -10.88
CA LYS A 195 -34.11 -1.78 -11.20
C LYS A 195 -35.06 -0.94 -12.06
N ARG A 196 -35.09 0.38 -11.81
CA ARG A 196 -35.90 1.33 -12.57
C ARG A 196 -35.32 1.57 -13.97
N GLY A 197 -34.02 1.85 -14.08
CA GLY A 197 -33.34 2.02 -15.38
C GLY A 197 -33.60 3.36 -16.09
N ASP A 198 -34.28 4.31 -15.44
CA ASP A 198 -34.70 5.58 -16.04
C ASP A 198 -33.60 6.68 -16.01
N TYR A 199 -32.56 6.51 -15.18
CA TYR A 199 -31.45 7.45 -15.00
C TYR A 199 -30.29 6.80 -14.23
N ASP A 200 -29.11 7.44 -14.28
CA ASP A 200 -27.95 7.09 -13.45
C ASP A 200 -27.80 8.10 -12.30
N ALA A 201 -27.45 7.61 -11.11
CA ALA A 201 -27.15 8.44 -9.96
C ALA A 201 -25.84 8.00 -9.30
N ASN A 202 -24.95 8.96 -9.06
CA ASN A 202 -23.67 8.73 -8.42
C ASN A 202 -23.76 9.14 -6.94
N ILE A 203 -24.13 8.21 -6.06
CA ILE A 203 -24.20 8.45 -4.61
C ILE A 203 -22.79 8.41 -4.04
N VAL A 204 -22.26 9.58 -3.68
CA VAL A 204 -20.85 9.74 -3.26
C VAL A 204 -20.68 9.99 -1.77
N ALA A 205 -21.76 10.29 -1.04
CA ALA A 205 -21.69 10.54 0.40
C ALA A 205 -23.01 10.22 1.09
N VAL A 206 -22.93 9.66 2.29
CA VAL A 206 -24.03 9.56 3.25
C VAL A 206 -23.65 10.27 4.54
N VAL A 207 -24.52 11.14 5.03
CA VAL A 207 -24.31 11.91 6.26
C VAL A 207 -25.55 11.87 7.16
N ASN A 208 -25.34 12.01 8.47
CA ASN A 208 -26.42 12.27 9.41
C ASN A 208 -26.90 13.74 9.27
N ASP A 209 -28.13 14.03 9.67
CA ASP A 209 -28.68 15.39 9.64
C ASP A 209 -27.97 16.35 10.59
N THR A 210 -27.46 15.85 11.73
CA THR A 210 -26.56 16.63 12.61
C THR A 210 -25.31 17.08 11.87
N VAL A 211 -24.65 16.19 11.14
CA VAL A 211 -23.45 16.48 10.33
C VAL A 211 -23.79 17.48 9.22
N GLY A 212 -24.88 17.25 8.48
CA GLY A 212 -25.36 18.20 7.47
C GLY A 212 -25.67 19.58 8.05
N THR A 213 -26.20 19.65 9.27
CA THR A 213 -26.47 20.92 9.98
C THR A 213 -25.16 21.61 10.38
N MET A 214 -24.21 20.88 10.97
CA MET A 214 -22.89 21.40 11.31
C MET A 214 -22.19 21.97 10.07
N MET A 215 -22.25 21.27 8.94
CA MET A 215 -21.62 21.75 7.69
C MET A 215 -22.34 22.92 7.05
N THR A 216 -23.67 22.98 7.17
CA THR A 216 -24.43 24.13 6.71
C THR A 216 -24.04 25.38 7.49
N CYS A 217 -24.02 25.29 8.82
CA CYS A 217 -23.65 26.39 9.70
C CYS A 217 -22.15 26.72 9.59
N GLY A 218 -21.29 25.71 9.46
CA GLY A 218 -19.84 25.84 9.32
C GLY A 218 -19.41 26.56 8.04
N TYR A 219 -20.19 26.43 6.97
CA TYR A 219 -19.99 27.24 5.77
C TYR A 219 -20.12 28.75 6.07
N ASP A 220 -21.07 29.13 6.93
CA ASP A 220 -21.35 30.54 7.25
C ASP A 220 -20.53 31.05 8.47
N ASP A 221 -20.10 30.16 9.36
CA ASP A 221 -19.27 30.46 10.54
C ASP A 221 -18.20 29.39 10.77
N GLN A 222 -16.93 29.78 10.56
CA GLN A 222 -15.77 28.90 10.72
C GLN A 222 -15.49 28.45 12.16
N HIS A 223 -16.24 28.94 13.15
CA HIS A 223 -16.19 28.46 14.54
C HIS A 223 -17.20 27.35 14.82
N CYS A 224 -17.95 26.87 13.82
CA CYS A 224 -18.92 25.80 14.02
C CYS A 224 -18.22 24.45 14.25
N GLU A 225 -18.39 23.89 15.46
CA GLU A 225 -17.80 22.59 15.82
C GLU A 225 -18.85 21.58 16.28
N VAL A 226 -20.14 21.96 16.29
CA VAL A 226 -21.26 21.13 16.78
C VAL A 226 -22.46 21.27 15.84
N GLY A 227 -23.02 20.14 15.44
CA GLY A 227 -24.33 20.05 14.80
C GLY A 227 -25.35 19.53 15.78
N LEU A 228 -26.49 20.22 15.93
CA LEU A 228 -27.53 19.87 16.89
C LEU A 228 -28.88 19.76 16.19
N ILE A 229 -29.53 18.62 16.33
CA ILE A 229 -30.89 18.38 15.86
C ILE A 229 -31.81 18.24 17.06
N ILE A 230 -32.88 19.04 17.04
CA ILE A 230 -33.98 18.98 18.00
C ILE A 230 -35.27 19.10 17.20
N GLY A 231 -35.87 17.96 16.83
CA GLY A 231 -37.08 17.87 16.01
C GLY A 231 -37.82 16.56 16.26
N THR A 232 -38.17 15.82 15.20
CA THR A 232 -38.80 14.48 15.31
C THR A 232 -37.96 13.51 16.13
N GLY A 233 -36.63 13.66 16.09
CA GLY A 233 -35.70 13.07 17.04
C GLY A 233 -34.77 14.14 17.62
N THR A 234 -33.89 13.73 18.53
CA THR A 234 -32.82 14.57 19.06
C THR A 234 -31.48 13.88 18.88
N ASN A 235 -30.49 14.59 18.36
CA ASN A 235 -29.13 14.09 18.20
C ASN A 235 -28.12 15.24 18.15
N ALA A 236 -26.84 14.96 18.43
CA ALA A 236 -25.76 15.89 18.23
C ALA A 236 -24.53 15.22 17.60
N CYS A 237 -23.80 16.00 16.80
CA CYS A 237 -22.46 15.66 16.34
C CYS A 237 -21.48 16.77 16.74
N TYR A 238 -20.20 16.46 16.84
CA TYR A 238 -19.16 17.46 17.09
C TYR A 238 -17.82 17.06 16.49
N MET A 239 -16.90 18.01 16.34
CA MET A 239 -15.52 17.75 15.89
C MET A 239 -14.67 17.20 17.04
N GLU A 240 -14.20 15.97 16.93
CA GLU A 240 -13.31 15.30 17.89
C GLU A 240 -11.89 15.19 17.33
N GLU A 241 -10.89 15.20 18.21
CA GLU A 241 -9.48 14.97 17.83
C GLU A 241 -9.27 13.51 17.41
N LEU A 242 -8.60 13.28 16.27
CA LEU A 242 -8.45 11.93 15.71
C LEU A 242 -7.75 10.97 16.67
N ARG A 243 -6.80 11.48 17.46
CA ARG A 243 -6.08 10.75 18.53
C ARG A 243 -6.98 10.23 19.67
N HIS A 244 -8.23 10.65 19.76
CA HIS A 244 -9.20 10.15 20.74
C HIS A 244 -10.17 9.13 20.15
N ILE A 245 -10.10 8.84 18.84
CA ILE A 245 -11.03 7.96 18.13
C ILE A 245 -10.34 6.61 17.88
N ASP A 246 -10.35 5.71 18.87
CA ASP A 246 -9.59 4.44 18.79
C ASP A 246 -10.04 3.52 17.65
N LEU A 247 -11.24 3.73 17.12
CA LEU A 247 -11.85 2.91 16.07
C LEU A 247 -11.43 3.33 14.65
N VAL A 248 -10.71 4.46 14.51
CA VAL A 248 -10.20 4.95 13.24
C VAL A 248 -8.67 5.02 13.33
N GLU A 249 -7.97 4.43 12.35
CA GLU A 249 -6.51 4.50 12.34
C GLU A 249 -6.03 5.90 11.93
N GLY A 250 -5.21 6.53 12.79
CA GLY A 250 -4.63 7.86 12.59
C GLY A 250 -4.64 8.70 13.88
N ASP A 251 -3.78 9.71 13.95
CA ASP A 251 -3.60 10.57 15.13
C ASP A 251 -3.61 12.08 14.80
N GLU A 252 -3.88 12.42 13.55
CA GLU A 252 -3.70 13.76 12.98
C GLU A 252 -5.03 14.43 12.58
N GLY A 253 -5.18 15.68 12.98
CA GLY A 253 -6.39 16.45 12.69
C GLY A 253 -7.60 15.97 13.49
N ARG A 254 -8.79 16.21 12.92
CA ARG A 254 -10.07 16.01 13.59
C ARG A 254 -11.02 15.23 12.71
N MET A 255 -12.06 14.65 13.31
CA MET A 255 -13.18 14.03 12.60
C MET A 255 -14.47 14.33 13.35
N CYS A 256 -15.54 14.58 12.59
CA CYS A 256 -16.87 14.73 13.16
C CYS A 256 -17.36 13.37 13.69
N ILE A 257 -17.79 13.36 14.94
CA ILE A 257 -18.40 12.20 15.61
C ILE A 257 -19.89 12.44 15.74
N ASN A 258 -20.67 11.47 15.28
CA ASN A 258 -22.10 11.40 15.54
C ASN A 258 -22.33 10.66 16.86
N THR A 259 -22.81 11.37 17.89
CA THR A 259 -22.95 10.79 19.23
C THR A 259 -24.02 9.71 19.31
N GLU A 260 -25.11 9.85 18.54
CA GLU A 260 -26.35 9.10 18.70
C GLU A 260 -26.87 9.17 20.15
N TRP A 261 -26.85 10.38 20.70
CA TRP A 261 -26.96 10.59 22.15
C TRP A 261 -28.28 10.19 22.80
N GLY A 262 -29.35 9.96 22.05
CA GLY A 262 -30.63 9.73 22.71
C GLY A 262 -30.88 8.25 23.03
N ALA A 263 -29.92 7.38 22.70
CA ALA A 263 -29.77 6.06 23.29
C ALA A 263 -29.12 6.14 24.69
N PHE A 264 -28.77 7.35 25.17
CA PHE A 264 -28.29 7.55 26.53
C PHE A 264 -29.38 7.18 27.53
N GLY A 265 -29.07 6.26 28.43
CA GLY A 265 -30.02 5.71 29.40
C GLY A 265 -30.62 4.36 29.00
N ASP A 266 -30.38 3.85 27.79
CA ASP A 266 -30.90 2.54 27.33
C ASP A 266 -30.42 1.36 28.20
N ASP A 267 -29.30 1.53 28.92
CA ASP A 267 -28.74 0.58 29.88
C ASP A 267 -29.29 0.73 31.30
N GLY A 268 -30.23 1.66 31.51
CA GLY A 268 -30.82 1.99 32.80
C GLY A 268 -30.08 3.08 33.58
N SER A 269 -29.04 3.70 33.02
CA SER A 269 -28.23 4.75 33.67
C SER A 269 -28.99 6.05 33.99
N LEU A 270 -30.22 6.20 33.48
CA LEU A 270 -31.12 7.34 33.73
C LEU A 270 -32.42 6.94 34.47
N GLU A 271 -32.53 5.71 35.01
CA GLU A 271 -33.77 5.27 35.67
C GLU A 271 -34.15 6.12 36.90
N ASP A 272 -33.17 6.74 37.56
CA ASP A 272 -33.36 7.62 38.71
C ASP A 272 -34.06 8.94 38.35
N ILE A 273 -34.02 9.35 37.08
CA ILE A 273 -34.67 10.58 36.59
C ILE A 273 -35.91 10.29 35.73
N ARG A 274 -36.17 9.03 35.35
CA ARG A 274 -37.36 8.64 34.58
C ARG A 274 -38.59 8.50 35.48
N THR A 275 -39.70 9.12 35.07
CA THR A 275 -40.99 9.06 35.77
C THR A 275 -41.88 7.92 35.26
N GLU A 276 -43.02 7.69 35.92
CA GLU A 276 -44.03 6.73 35.44
C GLU A 276 -44.59 7.09 34.07
N PHE A 277 -44.72 8.39 33.76
CA PHE A 277 -45.18 8.89 32.46
C PHE A 277 -44.19 8.56 31.35
N ASP A 278 -42.89 8.70 31.62
CA ASP A 278 -41.83 8.34 30.66
C ASP A 278 -41.85 6.83 30.38
N ARG A 279 -42.10 5.99 31.40
CA ARG A 279 -42.23 4.53 31.23
C ARG A 279 -43.49 4.11 30.50
N GLU A 280 -44.56 4.89 30.59
CA GLU A 280 -45.82 4.62 29.88
C GLU A 280 -45.72 5.00 28.40
N ILE A 281 -45.15 6.17 28.09
CA ILE A 281 -44.93 6.59 26.69
C ILE A 281 -44.00 5.63 25.96
N ASP A 282 -42.99 5.13 26.68
CA ASP A 282 -41.98 4.20 26.17
C ASP A 282 -42.60 2.84 25.80
N ARG A 283 -43.46 2.29 26.66
CA ARG A 283 -44.20 1.04 26.43
C ARG A 283 -45.13 1.08 25.20
N GLY A 284 -45.64 2.26 24.85
CA GLY A 284 -46.52 2.47 23.70
C GLY A 284 -45.81 2.90 22.41
N SER A 285 -44.49 3.09 22.43
CA SER A 285 -43.72 3.57 21.28
C SER A 285 -43.40 2.45 20.27
N LEU A 286 -43.03 2.81 19.04
CA LEU A 286 -42.60 1.87 17.98
C LEU A 286 -41.29 1.12 18.34
N ASN A 287 -40.58 1.60 19.37
CA ASN A 287 -39.28 1.10 19.78
C ASN A 287 -39.09 1.32 21.30
N PRO A 288 -39.76 0.52 22.16
CA PRO A 288 -39.68 0.65 23.60
C PRO A 288 -38.23 0.60 24.11
N GLY A 289 -37.83 1.67 24.80
CA GLY A 289 -36.55 1.90 25.46
C GLY A 289 -35.82 3.20 25.08
N LYS A 290 -36.37 4.18 24.32
CA LYS A 290 -35.56 5.24 23.63
C LYS A 290 -36.15 6.69 23.50
N GLN A 291 -35.32 7.72 23.78
CA GLN A 291 -35.30 9.16 23.31
C GLN A 291 -36.39 10.21 23.70
N LEU A 292 -36.06 11.38 24.34
CA LEU A 292 -36.97 12.56 24.58
C LEU A 292 -36.31 14.00 24.69
N TYR A 293 -37.06 15.08 24.31
CA TYR A 293 -37.15 16.50 24.86
C TYR A 293 -36.56 17.79 24.16
N SER A 294 -37.24 19.00 24.28
CA SER A 294 -36.67 20.40 24.24
C SER A 294 -37.57 21.67 24.56
N ARG A 295 -36.93 22.83 24.95
CA ARG A 295 -37.10 24.30 24.57
C ARG A 295 -36.59 25.34 25.61
N ARG A 296 -36.38 25.02 26.90
CA ARG A 296 -35.73 25.91 27.92
C ARG A 296 -34.19 26.00 27.80
N PHE A 297 -33.67 25.69 26.62
CA PHE A 297 -32.33 25.16 26.42
C PHE A 297 -31.20 26.19 26.56
N HIS A 298 -31.25 27.32 25.85
CA HIS A 298 -30.11 28.26 25.79
C HIS A 298 -29.75 28.88 27.15
N LYS A 299 -30.75 29.26 27.96
CA LYS A 299 -30.53 29.88 29.28
C LYS A 299 -29.94 28.87 30.27
N THR A 300 -30.38 27.62 30.22
CA THR A 300 -29.83 26.56 31.08
C THR A 300 -28.42 26.17 30.63
N LEU A 301 -28.16 26.02 29.32
CA LEU A 301 -26.82 25.66 28.84
C LEU A 301 -25.76 26.68 29.30
N ARG A 302 -26.01 27.98 29.11
CA ARG A 302 -25.06 29.03 29.53
C ARG A 302 -24.85 29.08 31.05
N ARG A 303 -25.83 28.65 31.85
CA ARG A 303 -25.70 28.57 33.31
C ARG A 303 -24.86 27.36 33.73
N LEU A 304 -25.02 26.23 33.04
CA LEU A 304 -24.30 24.98 33.34
C LEU A 304 -22.85 24.99 32.84
N VAL A 305 -22.54 25.79 31.80
CA VAL A 305 -21.19 25.91 31.22
C VAL A 305 -20.77 27.38 31.19
N PRO A 306 -20.51 28.00 32.35
CA PRO A 306 -20.32 29.46 32.47
C PRO A 306 -19.03 29.95 31.80
N ASP A 307 -18.03 29.08 31.63
CA ASP A 307 -16.74 29.41 31.01
C ASP A 307 -16.77 29.35 29.48
N SER A 308 -17.96 29.22 28.87
CA SER A 308 -18.13 29.07 27.42
C SER A 308 -18.98 30.17 26.79
N ASP A 309 -18.47 30.78 25.72
CA ASP A 309 -19.19 31.74 24.89
C ASP A 309 -19.82 31.04 23.68
N VAL A 310 -21.04 30.51 23.87
CA VAL A 310 -21.73 29.72 22.83
C VAL A 310 -22.62 30.57 21.93
N ARG A 311 -22.30 30.59 20.63
CA ARG A 311 -23.16 31.11 19.55
C ARG A 311 -24.05 30.00 19.00
N PHE A 312 -25.37 30.20 19.05
CA PHE A 312 -26.33 29.33 18.36
C PHE A 312 -26.67 29.92 17.00
N LEU A 313 -26.37 29.18 15.93
CA LEU A 313 -26.73 29.52 14.56
C LEU A 313 -27.82 28.56 14.08
N LEU A 314 -28.95 29.11 13.64
CA LEU A 314 -30.04 28.32 13.08
C LEU A 314 -29.75 28.03 11.60
N SER A 315 -29.79 26.75 11.20
CA SER A 315 -29.72 26.39 9.78
C SER A 315 -31.07 26.62 9.09
N GLU A 316 -31.20 27.72 8.36
CA GLU A 316 -32.44 28.08 7.64
C GLU A 316 -32.72 27.15 6.45
N SER A 317 -31.67 26.63 5.81
CA SER A 317 -31.77 25.76 4.62
C SER A 317 -31.80 24.25 4.95
N GLY A 318 -31.86 23.89 6.24
CA GLY A 318 -31.78 22.50 6.68
C GLY A 318 -30.41 21.85 6.43
N SER A 319 -30.37 20.53 6.34
CA SER A 319 -29.14 19.73 6.16
C SER A 319 -28.60 19.73 4.71
N GLY A 320 -29.43 20.13 3.73
CA GLY A 320 -29.11 19.97 2.31
C GLY A 320 -27.88 20.76 1.83
N LYS A 321 -27.66 21.99 2.33
CA LYS A 321 -26.46 22.79 1.98
C LYS A 321 -25.19 22.07 2.47
N GLY A 322 -25.17 21.64 3.72
CA GLY A 322 -24.05 20.92 4.31
C GLY A 322 -23.81 19.56 3.68
N ALA A 323 -24.86 18.81 3.36
CA ALA A 323 -24.75 17.56 2.62
C ALA A 323 -24.10 17.78 1.24
N ALA A 324 -24.43 18.88 0.55
CA ALA A 324 -23.78 19.24 -0.71
C ALA A 324 -22.29 19.60 -0.53
N MET A 325 -21.90 20.27 0.56
CA MET A 325 -20.47 20.54 0.85
C MET A 325 -19.69 19.24 1.05
N VAL A 326 -20.23 18.30 1.84
CA VAL A 326 -19.61 16.97 2.02
C VAL A 326 -19.54 16.22 0.69
N THR A 327 -20.60 16.30 -0.12
CA THR A 327 -20.67 15.71 -1.47
C THR A 327 -19.59 16.29 -2.39
N ALA A 328 -19.34 17.59 -2.34
CA ALA A 328 -18.32 18.26 -3.14
C ALA A 328 -16.91 17.73 -2.82
N VAL A 329 -16.58 17.59 -1.53
CA VAL A 329 -15.29 17.04 -1.09
C VAL A 329 -15.19 15.55 -1.42
N ALA A 330 -16.23 14.76 -1.13
CA ALA A 330 -16.25 13.33 -1.43
C ALA A 330 -16.08 13.07 -2.94
N TYR A 331 -16.77 13.84 -3.80
CA TYR A 331 -16.63 13.74 -5.24
C TYR A 331 -15.21 14.09 -5.72
N ARG A 332 -14.62 15.17 -5.17
CA ARG A 332 -13.23 15.55 -5.46
C ARG A 332 -12.24 14.43 -5.11
N LEU A 333 -12.40 13.81 -3.93
CA LEU A 333 -11.56 12.69 -3.49
C LEU A 333 -11.80 11.42 -4.34
N ALA A 334 -13.04 11.15 -4.74
CA ALA A 334 -13.38 10.04 -5.62
C ALA A 334 -12.73 10.19 -7.00
N GLU A 335 -12.75 11.39 -7.58
CA GLU A 335 -12.07 11.67 -8.86
C GLU A 335 -10.54 11.58 -8.76
N GLN A 336 -9.96 12.01 -7.63
CA GLN A 336 -8.55 11.77 -7.34
C GLN A 336 -8.24 10.27 -7.26
N HIS A 337 -9.04 9.51 -6.51
CA HIS A 337 -8.87 8.06 -6.39
C HIS A 337 -8.99 7.36 -7.75
N ARG A 338 -9.98 7.73 -8.58
CA ARG A 338 -10.13 7.20 -9.95
C ARG A 338 -8.89 7.44 -10.80
N GLN A 339 -8.32 8.64 -10.77
CA GLN A 339 -7.11 8.99 -11.53
C GLN A 339 -5.86 8.24 -11.02
N ILE A 340 -5.76 8.04 -9.70
CA ILE A 340 -4.72 7.21 -9.09
C ILE A 340 -4.84 5.77 -9.61
N GLU A 341 -6.03 5.16 -9.52
CA GLU A 341 -6.27 3.79 -9.97
C GLU A 341 -6.02 3.62 -11.47
N GLU A 342 -6.42 4.57 -12.31
CA GLU A 342 -6.10 4.55 -13.76
C GLU A 342 -4.59 4.53 -14.01
N THR A 343 -3.84 5.31 -13.23
CA THR A 343 -2.38 5.33 -13.34
C THR A 343 -1.76 3.99 -12.90
N LEU A 344 -2.23 3.46 -11.77
CA LEU A 344 -1.70 2.21 -11.19
C LEU A 344 -2.11 0.97 -11.98
N ALA A 345 -3.25 1.01 -12.68
CA ALA A 345 -3.73 -0.08 -13.53
C ALA A 345 -2.75 -0.44 -14.66
N HIS A 346 -1.92 0.51 -15.12
CA HIS A 346 -0.88 0.24 -16.12
C HIS A 346 0.22 -0.72 -15.63
N PHE A 347 0.35 -0.91 -14.32
CA PHE A 347 1.28 -1.87 -13.72
C PHE A 347 0.66 -3.25 -13.51
N HIS A 348 -0.66 -3.38 -13.66
CA HIS A 348 -1.36 -4.65 -13.52
C HIS A 348 -1.09 -5.54 -14.74
N LEU A 349 -0.47 -6.68 -14.50
CA LEU A 349 -0.24 -7.71 -15.53
C LEU A 349 -1.24 -8.85 -15.36
N THR A 350 -2.03 -9.08 -16.41
CA THR A 350 -2.94 -10.23 -16.46
C THR A 350 -2.13 -11.53 -16.65
N LYS A 351 -2.75 -12.67 -16.33
CA LYS A 351 -2.12 -13.98 -16.55
C LYS A 351 -1.71 -14.20 -18.01
N ASP A 352 -2.53 -13.76 -18.96
CA ASP A 352 -2.24 -13.92 -20.39
C ASP A 352 -1.08 -13.04 -20.84
N MET A 353 -0.98 -11.81 -20.33
CA MET A 353 0.20 -10.96 -20.55
C MET A 353 1.46 -11.62 -19.99
N LEU A 354 1.39 -12.22 -18.81
CA LEU A 354 2.53 -12.92 -18.21
C LEU A 354 2.93 -14.19 -19.00
N LEU A 355 1.97 -14.94 -19.55
CA LEU A 355 2.25 -16.06 -20.47
C LEU A 355 2.93 -15.58 -21.75
N GLU A 356 2.52 -14.42 -22.28
CA GLU A 356 3.17 -13.83 -23.44
C GLU A 356 4.58 -13.34 -23.13
N VAL A 357 4.82 -12.72 -21.96
CA VAL A 357 6.17 -12.37 -21.50
C VAL A 357 7.06 -13.61 -21.38
N LYS A 358 6.55 -14.69 -20.79
CA LYS A 358 7.25 -15.99 -20.73
C LYS A 358 7.61 -16.50 -22.12
N LYS A 359 6.67 -16.45 -23.07
CA LYS A 359 6.89 -16.90 -24.45
C LYS A 359 7.94 -16.05 -25.17
N ARG A 360 7.90 -14.72 -25.01
CA ARG A 360 8.90 -13.79 -25.57
C ARG A 360 10.28 -14.05 -24.97
N MET A 361 10.38 -14.24 -23.65
CA MET A 361 11.64 -14.64 -23.01
C MET A 361 12.18 -15.94 -23.61
N ARG A 362 11.33 -16.97 -23.77
CA ARG A 362 11.76 -18.22 -24.39
C ARG A 362 12.28 -18.02 -25.82
N ALA A 363 11.63 -17.20 -26.63
CA ALA A 363 12.10 -16.91 -27.99
C ALA A 363 13.48 -16.20 -27.98
N GLU A 364 13.67 -15.23 -27.10
CA GLU A 364 14.97 -14.53 -26.95
C GLU A 364 16.08 -15.45 -26.46
N MET A 365 15.79 -16.43 -25.59
CA MET A 365 16.75 -17.49 -25.22
C MET A 365 17.22 -18.28 -26.45
N GLU A 366 16.30 -18.69 -27.33
CA GLU A 366 16.65 -19.43 -28.56
C GLU A 366 17.49 -18.55 -29.51
N LEU A 367 17.19 -17.25 -29.62
CA LEU A 367 17.96 -16.33 -30.45
C LEU A 367 19.40 -16.15 -29.94
N GLY A 368 19.59 -16.09 -28.62
CA GLY A 368 20.90 -15.97 -27.99
C GLY A 368 21.75 -17.24 -28.10
N LEU A 369 21.14 -18.42 -28.11
CA LEU A 369 21.87 -19.70 -28.21
C LEU A 369 22.32 -20.05 -29.63
N ARG A 370 21.56 -19.63 -30.65
CA ARG A 370 21.84 -19.93 -32.06
C ARG A 370 22.96 -19.07 -32.63
N LYS A 371 23.93 -19.69 -33.29
CA LYS A 371 25.10 -19.03 -33.87
C LYS A 371 24.74 -17.97 -34.90
N GLN A 372 23.69 -18.22 -35.69
CA GLN A 372 23.23 -17.30 -36.73
C GLN A 372 22.65 -15.99 -36.17
N THR A 373 22.02 -16.04 -34.99
CA THR A 373 21.27 -14.90 -34.42
C THR A 373 21.95 -14.27 -33.20
N HIS A 374 22.90 -14.96 -32.57
CA HIS A 374 23.56 -14.56 -31.32
C HIS A 374 24.06 -13.11 -31.30
N ASN A 375 24.72 -12.67 -32.37
CA ASN A 375 25.31 -11.33 -32.42
C ASN A 375 24.27 -10.20 -32.25
N ASN A 376 23.06 -10.39 -32.78
CA ASN A 376 21.96 -9.43 -32.72
C ASN A 376 20.97 -9.68 -31.57
N ALA A 377 21.06 -10.84 -30.90
CA ALA A 377 20.21 -11.16 -29.76
C ALA A 377 20.47 -10.22 -28.58
N VAL A 378 19.42 -9.81 -27.88
CA VAL A 378 19.55 -8.96 -26.69
C VAL A 378 19.79 -9.77 -25.43
N VAL A 379 19.16 -10.94 -25.30
CA VAL A 379 19.50 -11.94 -24.28
C VAL A 379 20.66 -12.77 -24.81
N LYS A 380 21.85 -12.58 -24.23
CA LYS A 380 23.10 -13.05 -24.85
C LYS A 380 23.38 -14.54 -24.69
N MET A 381 22.83 -15.18 -23.64
CA MET A 381 23.01 -16.63 -23.41
C MET A 381 24.50 -17.04 -23.44
N LEU A 382 25.31 -16.33 -22.65
CA LEU A 382 26.76 -16.44 -22.61
C LEU A 382 27.21 -17.78 -22.00
N PRO A 383 28.09 -18.54 -22.67
CA PRO A 383 28.68 -19.76 -22.12
C PRO A 383 29.61 -19.43 -20.93
N SER A 384 29.39 -20.07 -19.78
CA SER A 384 30.24 -19.88 -18.59
C SER A 384 31.46 -20.80 -18.51
N PHE A 385 31.53 -21.80 -19.39
CA PHE A 385 32.51 -22.91 -19.36
C PHE A 385 32.43 -23.82 -18.12
N VAL A 386 31.44 -23.63 -17.24
CA VAL A 386 31.12 -24.58 -16.17
C VAL A 386 30.24 -25.70 -16.75
N ARG A 387 30.80 -26.90 -16.92
CA ARG A 387 30.13 -28.02 -17.62
C ARG A 387 29.32 -28.97 -16.73
N ARG A 388 29.43 -28.82 -15.41
CA ARG A 388 28.74 -29.66 -14.42
C ARG A 388 28.63 -28.97 -13.08
N THR A 389 27.64 -29.38 -12.29
CA THR A 389 27.50 -29.02 -10.88
C THR A 389 28.53 -29.76 -10.01
N PRO A 390 28.71 -29.37 -8.73
CA PRO A 390 29.65 -30.04 -7.83
C PRO A 390 29.32 -31.53 -7.68
N ASP A 391 30.33 -32.40 -7.67
CA ASP A 391 30.16 -33.85 -7.51
C ASP A 391 30.52 -34.35 -6.09
N GLY A 392 31.08 -33.46 -5.26
CA GLY A 392 31.50 -33.72 -3.89
C GLY A 392 32.92 -34.26 -3.75
N THR A 393 33.68 -34.32 -4.83
CA THR A 393 35.12 -34.61 -4.81
C THR A 393 35.98 -33.35 -4.70
N GLU A 394 35.37 -32.17 -4.79
CA GLU A 394 36.05 -30.88 -4.64
C GLU A 394 36.75 -30.80 -3.27
N ASN A 395 38.04 -30.46 -3.27
CA ASN A 395 38.86 -30.41 -2.07
C ASN A 395 40.03 -29.44 -2.24
N GLY A 396 40.26 -28.58 -1.27
CA GLY A 396 41.38 -27.63 -1.27
C GLY A 396 41.07 -26.34 -0.53
N ASP A 397 42.05 -25.43 -0.55
CA ASP A 397 41.92 -24.08 0.00
C ASP A 397 41.96 -23.08 -1.17
N PHE A 398 40.93 -22.25 -1.26
CA PHE A 398 40.71 -21.37 -2.41
C PHE A 398 40.47 -19.95 -1.95
N LEU A 399 40.98 -18.99 -2.71
CA LEU A 399 40.54 -17.61 -2.62
C LEU A 399 39.34 -17.40 -3.55
N ALA A 400 38.42 -16.54 -3.15
CA ALA A 400 37.38 -16.07 -4.04
C ALA A 400 37.24 -14.54 -3.94
N LEU A 401 36.96 -13.91 -5.07
CA LEU A 401 36.60 -12.50 -5.15
C LEU A 401 35.12 -12.41 -5.52
N ASP A 402 34.42 -11.45 -4.93
CA ASP A 402 33.03 -11.17 -5.24
C ASP A 402 32.83 -9.68 -5.51
N LEU A 403 32.79 -9.36 -6.81
CA LEU A 403 32.63 -8.01 -7.33
C LEU A 403 31.34 -7.90 -8.15
N GLY A 404 30.44 -7.04 -7.72
CA GLY A 404 29.15 -6.88 -8.39
C GLY A 404 28.26 -5.73 -7.90
N GLY A 405 28.53 -5.20 -6.71
CA GLY A 405 27.88 -4.00 -6.17
C GLY A 405 28.89 -3.13 -5.42
N THR A 406 28.41 -2.29 -4.51
CA THR A 406 29.24 -1.38 -3.70
C THR A 406 30.09 -2.12 -2.65
N ASN A 407 29.65 -3.31 -2.24
CA ASN A 407 30.36 -4.17 -1.30
C ASN A 407 31.16 -5.22 -2.08
N PHE A 408 32.47 -4.99 -2.19
CA PHE A 408 33.41 -5.97 -2.72
C PHE A 408 33.84 -6.92 -1.60
N ARG A 409 33.95 -8.22 -1.87
CA ARG A 409 34.39 -9.20 -0.86
C ARG A 409 35.58 -9.99 -1.34
N VAL A 410 36.52 -10.21 -0.43
CA VAL A 410 37.59 -11.21 -0.58
C VAL A 410 37.31 -12.32 0.41
N LEU A 411 37.39 -13.57 -0.06
CA LEU A 411 37.04 -14.75 0.70
C LEU A 411 38.17 -15.78 0.69
N LEU A 412 38.31 -16.51 1.79
CA LEU A 412 39.04 -17.76 1.90
C LEU A 412 38.02 -18.88 2.11
N VAL A 413 38.02 -19.89 1.24
CA VAL A 413 37.11 -21.03 1.28
C VAL A 413 37.92 -22.31 1.36
N LYS A 414 37.77 -23.04 2.47
CA LYS A 414 38.41 -24.35 2.67
C LYS A 414 37.38 -25.44 2.48
N ILE A 415 37.52 -26.21 1.41
CA ILE A 415 36.64 -27.31 1.06
C ILE A 415 37.35 -28.62 1.43
N ARG A 416 36.68 -29.48 2.17
CA ARG A 416 37.17 -30.82 2.48
C ARG A 416 36.20 -31.88 1.99
N SER A 417 36.69 -32.75 1.12
CA SER A 417 35.98 -33.95 0.66
C SER A 417 36.23 -35.13 1.64
N GLY A 418 35.37 -36.14 1.61
CA GLY A 418 35.51 -37.34 2.44
C GLY A 418 34.20 -37.76 3.11
N LYS A 419 34.30 -38.59 4.18
CA LYS A 419 33.12 -39.12 4.90
C LYS A 419 32.23 -38.03 5.50
N LYS A 420 32.81 -36.87 5.84
CA LYS A 420 32.09 -35.67 6.26
C LYS A 420 32.54 -34.53 5.35
N ARG A 421 31.64 -34.08 4.48
CA ARG A 421 31.85 -32.89 3.67
C ARG A 421 31.79 -31.67 4.58
N THR A 422 32.79 -30.79 4.50
CA THR A 422 32.82 -29.56 5.29
C THR A 422 33.33 -28.41 4.43
N VAL A 423 32.69 -27.25 4.58
CA VAL A 423 33.13 -26.00 3.97
C VAL A 423 33.30 -24.98 5.09
N GLU A 424 34.51 -24.44 5.22
CA GLU A 424 34.83 -23.34 6.13
C GLU A 424 35.07 -22.08 5.28
N MET A 425 34.39 -20.98 5.62
CA MET A 425 34.48 -19.72 4.88
C MET A 425 34.85 -18.57 5.80
N HIS A 426 35.81 -17.77 5.36
CA HIS A 426 36.15 -16.47 5.95
C HIS A 426 36.04 -15.41 4.88
N ASN A 427 35.55 -14.22 5.23
CA ASN A 427 35.46 -13.12 4.27
C ASN A 427 35.67 -11.77 4.95
N LYS A 428 36.06 -10.78 4.15
CA LYS A 428 36.11 -9.37 4.55
C LYS A 428 35.48 -8.52 3.45
N ILE A 429 34.65 -7.57 3.87
CA ILE A 429 33.99 -6.62 2.97
C ILE A 429 34.88 -5.38 2.85
N TYR A 430 35.03 -4.90 1.61
CA TYR A 430 35.73 -3.69 1.26
C TYR A 430 34.79 -2.78 0.47
N ALA A 431 34.82 -1.49 0.80
CA ALA A 431 34.13 -0.49 0.00
C ALA A 431 34.94 -0.20 -1.28
N ILE A 432 34.24 0.02 -2.39
CA ILE A 432 34.83 0.64 -3.57
C ILE A 432 34.24 2.05 -3.67
N PRO A 433 35.06 3.09 -3.45
CA PRO A 433 34.63 4.48 -3.61
C PRO A 433 34.09 4.74 -5.02
N ILE A 434 33.13 5.65 -5.16
CA ILE A 434 32.45 5.90 -6.44
C ILE A 434 33.43 6.47 -7.49
N GLU A 435 34.40 7.25 -7.03
CA GLU A 435 35.52 7.77 -7.80
C GLU A 435 36.41 6.66 -8.38
N ILE A 436 36.52 5.51 -7.72
CA ILE A 436 37.22 4.31 -8.24
C ILE A 436 36.29 3.51 -9.16
N MET A 437 35.00 3.34 -8.79
CA MET A 437 34.02 2.64 -9.63
C MET A 437 33.83 3.30 -11.02
N GLN A 438 34.10 4.60 -11.11
CA GLN A 438 33.96 5.43 -12.31
C GLN A 438 35.29 6.04 -12.78
N GLY A 439 36.41 5.64 -12.19
CA GLY A 439 37.75 6.10 -12.53
C GLY A 439 38.35 5.33 -13.70
N THR A 440 39.64 5.01 -13.63
CA THR A 440 40.30 4.16 -14.63
C THR A 440 40.25 2.68 -14.25
N GLY A 441 40.36 1.80 -15.24
CA GLY A 441 40.47 0.36 -15.00
C GLY A 441 41.70 0.01 -14.16
N GLU A 442 42.82 0.68 -14.40
CA GLU A 442 44.04 0.50 -13.61
C GLU A 442 43.81 0.77 -12.12
N GLU A 443 43.23 1.93 -11.77
CA GLU A 443 42.89 2.28 -10.38
C GLU A 443 41.91 1.30 -9.74
N LEU A 444 40.90 0.84 -10.49
CA LEU A 444 39.92 -0.13 -9.99
C LEU A 444 40.59 -1.46 -9.62
N PHE A 445 41.42 -2.00 -10.51
CA PHE A 445 42.08 -3.28 -10.28
C PHE A 445 43.22 -3.17 -9.26
N ASP A 446 43.91 -2.04 -9.17
CA ASP A 446 44.90 -1.77 -8.12
C ASP A 446 44.25 -1.72 -6.73
N HIS A 447 43.06 -1.10 -6.62
CA HIS A 447 42.28 -1.10 -5.39
C HIS A 447 41.85 -2.51 -4.98
N ILE A 448 41.38 -3.32 -5.94
CA ILE A 448 41.02 -4.72 -5.71
C ILE A 448 42.21 -5.51 -5.17
N VAL A 449 43.39 -5.40 -5.80
CA VAL A 449 44.61 -6.10 -5.37
C VAL A 449 45.08 -5.59 -4.00
N SER A 450 44.88 -4.31 -3.68
CA SER A 450 45.13 -3.79 -2.33
C SER A 450 44.26 -4.42 -1.26
N CYS A 451 42.97 -4.60 -1.56
CA CYS A 451 42.04 -5.29 -0.66
C CYS A 451 42.39 -6.78 -0.50
N ILE A 452 42.89 -7.42 -1.56
CA ILE A 452 43.40 -8.80 -1.51
C ILE A 452 44.63 -8.88 -0.60
N SER A 453 45.61 -7.98 -0.77
CA SER A 453 46.79 -7.92 0.09
C SER A 453 46.40 -7.85 1.57
N ASP A 454 45.55 -6.89 1.93
CA ASP A 454 45.06 -6.70 3.29
C ASP A 454 44.33 -7.95 3.83
N PHE A 455 43.57 -8.64 2.98
CA PHE A 455 42.88 -9.87 3.37
C PHE A 455 43.85 -11.03 3.65
N LEU A 456 44.89 -11.18 2.82
CA LEU A 456 45.91 -12.22 3.02
C LEU A 456 46.69 -12.00 4.32
N ASP A 457 47.01 -10.75 4.64
CA ASP A 457 47.61 -10.36 5.92
C ASP A 457 46.65 -10.65 7.08
N TYR A 458 45.37 -10.27 6.97
CA TYR A 458 44.33 -10.53 7.96
C TYR A 458 44.13 -12.03 8.26
N MET A 459 44.21 -12.88 7.24
CA MET A 459 44.10 -14.34 7.36
C MET A 459 45.41 -15.03 7.77
N GLY A 460 46.54 -14.32 7.73
CA GLY A 460 47.87 -14.89 8.02
C GLY A 460 48.34 -15.88 6.96
N ILE A 461 47.98 -15.68 5.69
CA ILE A 461 48.24 -16.62 4.57
C ILE A 461 49.00 -15.97 3.41
N LYS A 462 49.65 -14.82 3.63
CA LYS A 462 50.48 -14.18 2.60
C LYS A 462 51.72 -15.04 2.32
N GLY A 463 51.95 -15.38 1.06
CA GLY A 463 53.13 -16.15 0.61
C GLY A 463 52.81 -17.25 -0.41
N PRO A 464 52.00 -18.27 -0.06
CA PRO A 464 51.64 -19.34 -1.00
C PRO A 464 50.87 -18.82 -2.21
N ARG A 465 51.20 -19.32 -3.41
CA ARG A 465 50.44 -19.05 -4.63
C ARG A 465 49.12 -19.83 -4.59
N MET A 466 48.06 -19.16 -4.15
CA MET A 466 46.74 -19.78 -3.97
C MET A 466 45.89 -19.72 -5.25
N PRO A 467 45.07 -20.75 -5.53
CA PRO A 467 44.08 -20.71 -6.59
C PRO A 467 42.93 -19.77 -6.23
N LEU A 468 42.54 -18.94 -7.19
CA LEU A 468 41.54 -17.89 -7.04
C LEU A 468 40.41 -18.02 -8.07
N GLY A 469 39.17 -17.94 -7.57
CA GLY A 469 37.96 -17.77 -8.36
C GLY A 469 37.48 -16.33 -8.33
N PHE A 470 37.31 -15.71 -9.49
CA PHE A 470 36.89 -14.33 -9.60
C PHE A 470 35.41 -14.23 -9.97
N THR A 471 34.53 -14.03 -8.99
CA THR A 471 33.13 -13.67 -9.27
C THR A 471 33.06 -12.22 -9.72
N PHE A 472 32.78 -12.04 -11.00
CA PHE A 472 32.69 -10.75 -11.67
C PHE A 472 31.29 -10.63 -12.30
N SER A 473 30.43 -9.87 -11.63
CA SER A 473 28.98 -9.87 -11.87
C SER A 473 28.59 -8.92 -13.00
N PHE A 474 29.24 -9.05 -14.15
CA PHE A 474 28.99 -8.24 -15.34
C PHE A 474 28.99 -9.11 -16.60
N PRO A 475 28.37 -8.65 -17.70
CA PRO A 475 28.37 -9.38 -18.95
C PRO A 475 29.79 -9.59 -19.49
N CYS A 476 30.29 -10.82 -19.44
CA CYS A 476 31.60 -11.20 -19.97
C CYS A 476 31.46 -12.23 -21.10
N GLN A 477 32.07 -11.94 -22.24
CA GLN A 477 32.26 -12.93 -23.29
C GLN A 477 33.45 -13.81 -22.90
N GLN A 478 33.16 -15.01 -22.42
CA GLN A 478 34.19 -15.97 -22.05
C GLN A 478 34.65 -16.77 -23.28
N THR A 479 35.96 -17.02 -23.34
CA THR A 479 36.57 -17.96 -24.32
C THR A 479 37.09 -19.22 -23.62
N SER A 480 37.31 -19.14 -22.31
CA SER A 480 37.69 -20.23 -21.41
C SER A 480 37.16 -19.92 -20.01
N LEU A 481 37.35 -20.86 -19.07
CA LEU A 481 36.97 -20.65 -17.68
C LEU A 481 37.74 -19.47 -17.04
N ASP A 482 38.98 -19.23 -17.45
CA ASP A 482 39.91 -18.25 -16.89
C ASP A 482 40.16 -17.02 -17.76
N ALA A 483 39.29 -16.75 -18.74
CA ALA A 483 39.34 -15.56 -19.58
C ALA A 483 37.93 -15.03 -19.84
N GLY A 484 37.71 -13.73 -19.64
CA GLY A 484 36.41 -13.10 -19.78
C GLY A 484 36.54 -11.65 -20.24
N ILE A 485 36.14 -11.39 -21.48
CA ILE A 485 36.15 -10.04 -22.04
C ILE A 485 34.91 -9.29 -21.58
N LEU A 486 35.07 -8.17 -20.88
CA LEU A 486 33.93 -7.35 -20.46
C LEU A 486 33.22 -6.76 -21.68
N ILE A 487 31.94 -7.10 -21.88
CA ILE A 487 31.13 -6.65 -23.01
C ILE A 487 30.66 -5.21 -22.79
N THR A 488 30.12 -4.94 -21.60
CA THR A 488 29.61 -3.63 -21.21
C THR A 488 29.49 -3.55 -19.71
N TRP A 489 29.70 -2.36 -19.15
CA TRP A 489 29.33 -2.10 -17.77
C TRP A 489 27.81 -2.07 -17.60
N THR A 490 27.38 -2.48 -16.41
CA THR A 490 25.99 -2.39 -15.93
C THR A 490 25.97 -1.83 -14.51
N LYS A 491 24.76 -1.59 -13.97
CA LYS A 491 24.57 -1.05 -12.61
C LYS A 491 25.22 0.34 -12.47
N GLY A 492 26.17 0.50 -11.54
CA GLY A 492 26.82 1.79 -11.22
C GLY A 492 28.28 1.93 -11.66
N PHE A 493 28.88 0.91 -12.29
CA PHE A 493 30.29 0.92 -12.69
C PHE A 493 30.48 1.60 -14.05
N LYS A 494 31.58 2.35 -14.21
CA LYS A 494 31.97 3.00 -15.47
C LYS A 494 33.49 3.13 -15.68
N ALA A 495 34.30 2.34 -14.96
CA ALA A 495 35.76 2.44 -15.07
C ALA A 495 36.23 2.33 -16.54
N THR A 496 37.08 3.27 -16.97
CA THR A 496 37.59 3.32 -18.36
C THR A 496 38.56 2.17 -18.62
N ASP A 497 38.80 1.86 -19.91
CA ASP A 497 39.80 0.85 -20.31
C ASP A 497 39.54 -0.57 -19.76
N CYS A 498 38.31 -0.85 -19.32
CA CYS A 498 37.85 -2.18 -18.91
C CYS A 498 37.04 -2.87 -20.00
N VAL A 499 36.13 -2.14 -20.66
CA VAL A 499 35.27 -2.71 -21.72
C VAL A 499 36.14 -3.15 -22.90
N GLY A 500 35.88 -4.35 -23.43
CA GLY A 500 36.68 -4.97 -24.48
C GLY A 500 37.99 -5.60 -24.01
N HIS A 501 38.32 -5.50 -22.72
CA HIS A 501 39.52 -6.13 -22.13
C HIS A 501 39.14 -7.38 -21.33
N ASP A 502 40.08 -8.33 -21.27
CA ASP A 502 39.96 -9.50 -20.40
C ASP A 502 40.22 -9.10 -18.93
N VAL A 503 39.20 -9.23 -18.10
CA VAL A 503 39.24 -8.81 -16.69
C VAL A 503 40.21 -9.67 -15.86
N VAL A 504 40.49 -10.89 -16.30
CA VAL A 504 41.50 -11.74 -15.65
C VAL A 504 42.90 -11.21 -15.96
N THR A 505 43.15 -10.76 -17.18
CA THR A 505 44.40 -10.09 -17.54
C THR A 505 44.59 -8.78 -16.77
N LEU A 506 43.55 -7.93 -16.67
CA LEU A 506 43.60 -6.70 -15.86
C LEU A 506 43.93 -6.99 -14.39
N LEU A 507 43.33 -8.03 -13.80
CA LEU A 507 43.64 -8.47 -12.44
C LEU A 507 45.08 -8.99 -12.30
N ARG A 508 45.55 -9.81 -13.25
CA ARG A 508 46.93 -10.33 -13.26
C ARG A 508 47.95 -9.20 -13.40
N ASP A 509 47.67 -8.18 -14.20
CA ASP A 509 48.55 -7.02 -14.36
C ASP A 509 48.61 -6.17 -13.08
N ALA A 510 47.49 -5.98 -12.39
CA ALA A 510 47.47 -5.31 -11.09
C ALA A 510 48.25 -6.09 -10.01
N ILE A 511 48.14 -7.43 -9.99
CA ILE A 511 48.93 -8.28 -9.09
C ILE A 511 50.43 -8.11 -9.38
N LYS A 512 50.81 -8.11 -10.66
CA LYS A 512 52.20 -7.87 -11.08
C LYS A 512 52.70 -6.48 -10.71
N ARG A 513 51.91 -5.42 -10.95
CA ARG A 513 52.29 -4.04 -10.59
C ARG A 513 52.61 -3.90 -9.09
N ARG A 514 51.94 -4.67 -8.24
CA ARG A 514 52.14 -4.61 -6.79
C ARG A 514 53.42 -5.33 -6.33
N GLU A 515 53.89 -6.36 -7.02
CA GLU A 515 55.10 -7.17 -6.69
C GLU A 515 55.18 -7.68 -5.24
N GLU A 516 54.05 -7.84 -4.53
CA GLU A 516 54.02 -8.26 -3.11
C GLU A 516 53.64 -9.73 -2.89
N PHE A 517 52.85 -10.31 -3.78
CA PHE A 517 52.34 -11.69 -3.71
C PHE A 517 51.99 -12.19 -5.11
N ASP A 518 51.76 -13.51 -5.25
CA ASP A 518 51.33 -14.13 -6.51
C ASP A 518 50.11 -15.02 -6.29
N LEU A 519 49.23 -15.11 -7.29
CA LEU A 519 47.99 -15.89 -7.26
C LEU A 519 47.78 -16.63 -8.59
N ASP A 520 47.13 -17.78 -8.53
CA ASP A 520 46.65 -18.48 -9.73
C ASP A 520 45.18 -18.15 -9.95
N VAL A 521 44.88 -17.21 -10.86
CA VAL A 521 43.50 -16.93 -11.25
C VAL A 521 43.02 -18.02 -12.19
N VAL A 522 42.18 -18.93 -11.67
CA VAL A 522 41.74 -20.17 -12.33
C VAL A 522 40.40 -19.99 -13.03
N ALA A 523 39.56 -19.06 -12.55
CA ALA A 523 38.23 -18.89 -13.10
C ALA A 523 37.76 -17.43 -13.00
N VAL A 524 37.01 -16.98 -13.99
CA VAL A 524 36.10 -15.84 -13.90
C VAL A 524 34.67 -16.35 -14.01
N VAL A 525 33.80 -15.88 -13.11
CA VAL A 525 32.49 -16.46 -12.85
C VAL A 525 31.46 -15.35 -12.71
N ASN A 526 30.25 -15.53 -13.26
CA ASN A 526 29.14 -14.63 -12.97
C ASN A 526 28.47 -14.99 -11.62
N ASP A 527 27.98 -14.00 -10.87
CA ASP A 527 27.33 -14.22 -9.56
C ASP A 527 26.16 -15.21 -9.62
N THR A 528 25.38 -15.21 -10.70
CA THR A 528 24.32 -16.19 -10.91
C THR A 528 24.85 -17.63 -10.92
N VAL A 529 25.97 -17.86 -11.62
CA VAL A 529 26.61 -19.19 -11.73
C VAL A 529 27.21 -19.58 -10.39
N GLY A 530 27.89 -18.67 -9.70
CA GLY A 530 28.38 -18.91 -8.33
C GLY A 530 27.25 -19.25 -7.36
N THR A 531 26.11 -18.56 -7.42
CA THR A 531 24.94 -18.85 -6.59
C THR A 531 24.33 -20.21 -6.91
N MET A 532 24.18 -20.56 -8.19
CA MET A 532 23.73 -21.90 -8.60
C MET A 532 24.64 -23.00 -8.04
N MET A 533 25.95 -22.85 -8.20
CA MET A 533 26.94 -23.84 -7.74
C MET A 533 26.99 -23.94 -6.22
N THR A 534 26.76 -22.84 -5.51
CA THR A 534 26.66 -22.82 -4.05
C THR A 534 25.50 -23.69 -3.57
N CYS A 535 24.33 -23.55 -4.18
CA CYS A 535 23.16 -24.33 -3.82
C CYS A 535 23.26 -25.79 -4.31
N ALA A 536 23.82 -26.02 -5.50
CA ALA A 536 24.02 -27.36 -6.06
C ALA A 536 25.00 -28.24 -5.28
N TYR A 537 25.84 -27.64 -4.43
CA TYR A 537 26.71 -28.39 -3.53
C TYR A 537 25.94 -29.26 -2.53
N GLU A 538 24.81 -28.76 -2.03
CA GLU A 538 23.94 -29.45 -1.07
C GLU A 538 22.71 -30.07 -1.74
N GLU A 539 22.20 -29.46 -2.82
CA GLU A 539 20.97 -29.86 -3.49
C GLU A 539 21.22 -30.26 -4.95
N PRO A 540 21.31 -31.58 -5.26
CA PRO A 540 21.62 -32.07 -6.60
C PRO A 540 20.60 -31.67 -7.68
N THR A 541 19.37 -31.31 -7.29
CA THR A 541 18.35 -30.82 -8.23
C THR A 541 18.55 -29.36 -8.63
N CYS A 542 19.54 -28.66 -8.07
CA CYS A 542 19.80 -27.26 -8.35
C CYS A 542 20.55 -27.08 -9.68
N GLU A 543 19.83 -26.62 -10.70
CA GLU A 543 20.35 -26.43 -12.06
C GLU A 543 20.07 -25.03 -12.61
N VAL A 544 19.64 -24.11 -11.73
CA VAL A 544 19.31 -22.73 -12.05
C VAL A 544 19.85 -21.82 -10.95
N GLY A 545 20.48 -20.72 -11.34
CA GLY A 545 20.86 -19.63 -10.45
C GLY A 545 20.06 -18.38 -10.74
N LEU A 546 19.62 -17.67 -9.70
CA LEU A 546 18.85 -16.43 -9.80
C LEU A 546 19.45 -15.36 -8.89
N ILE A 547 19.63 -14.16 -9.44
CA ILE A 547 19.98 -12.97 -8.67
C ILE A 547 18.85 -11.95 -8.78
N VAL A 548 18.41 -11.44 -7.63
CA VAL A 548 17.48 -10.29 -7.54
C VAL A 548 17.92 -9.39 -6.38
N GLY A 549 18.88 -8.51 -6.66
CA GLY A 549 19.48 -7.55 -5.73
C GLY A 549 19.57 -6.16 -6.37
N THR A 550 20.76 -5.58 -6.43
CA THR A 550 21.02 -4.33 -7.16
C THR A 550 20.68 -4.50 -8.65
N GLY A 551 21.11 -5.60 -9.26
CA GLY A 551 20.69 -6.06 -10.58
C GLY A 551 19.78 -7.27 -10.50
N SER A 552 19.37 -7.79 -11.65
CA SER A 552 18.71 -9.08 -11.77
C SER A 552 19.22 -9.86 -12.97
N ASN A 553 19.63 -11.10 -12.73
CA ASN A 553 20.11 -12.02 -13.76
C ASN A 553 19.76 -13.47 -13.41
N ALA A 554 19.85 -14.38 -14.38
CA ALA A 554 19.72 -15.81 -14.16
C ALA A 554 20.72 -16.61 -15.00
N CYS A 555 21.01 -17.82 -14.52
CA CYS A 555 21.75 -18.83 -15.26
C CYS A 555 21.08 -20.20 -15.13
N TYR A 556 21.38 -21.13 -16.03
CA TYR A 556 20.92 -22.50 -15.92
C TYR A 556 21.80 -23.49 -16.71
N MET A 557 21.70 -24.78 -16.39
CA MET A 557 22.35 -25.86 -17.14
C MET A 557 21.64 -26.12 -18.48
N GLU A 558 22.31 -25.82 -19.59
CA GLU A 558 21.86 -26.07 -20.95
C GLU A 558 22.55 -27.30 -21.56
N GLU A 559 21.89 -27.97 -22.49
CA GLU A 559 22.45 -29.10 -23.23
C GLU A 559 23.46 -28.60 -24.27
N MET A 560 24.67 -29.18 -24.34
CA MET A 560 25.73 -28.70 -25.25
C MET A 560 25.30 -28.65 -26.72
N LYS A 561 24.47 -29.60 -27.17
CA LYS A 561 23.87 -29.59 -28.52
C LYS A 561 23.09 -28.32 -28.87
N ASN A 562 22.62 -27.57 -27.87
CA ASN A 562 21.89 -26.32 -28.05
C ASN A 562 22.81 -25.08 -27.98
N VAL A 563 24.06 -25.22 -27.52
CA VAL A 563 25.02 -24.12 -27.33
C VAL A 563 25.88 -23.97 -28.58
N GLU A 564 25.28 -23.49 -29.68
CA GLU A 564 25.95 -23.45 -31.00
C GLU A 564 27.21 -22.56 -31.07
N MET A 565 27.42 -21.71 -30.06
CA MET A 565 28.58 -20.84 -29.94
C MET A 565 29.84 -21.55 -29.42
N VAL A 566 29.71 -22.75 -28.85
CA VAL A 566 30.83 -23.54 -28.33
C VAL A 566 30.85 -24.88 -29.05
N GLU A 567 32.02 -25.30 -29.53
CA GLU A 567 32.15 -26.59 -30.20
C GLU A 567 31.94 -27.78 -29.24
N GLY A 568 31.27 -28.82 -29.76
CA GLY A 568 30.93 -30.06 -29.05
C GLY A 568 29.44 -30.18 -28.72
N ASP A 569 28.90 -31.40 -28.82
CA ASP A 569 27.49 -31.70 -28.58
C ASP A 569 27.25 -32.56 -27.31
N GLN A 570 28.34 -33.00 -26.66
CA GLN A 570 28.30 -33.89 -25.50
C GLN A 570 28.25 -33.12 -24.18
N GLY A 571 27.36 -33.56 -23.28
CA GLY A 571 27.22 -33.04 -21.93
C GLY A 571 26.45 -31.72 -21.86
N GLN A 572 26.73 -30.93 -20.83
CA GLN A 572 26.01 -29.69 -20.53
C GLN A 572 26.98 -28.51 -20.33
N MET A 573 26.41 -27.31 -20.31
CA MET A 573 27.11 -26.09 -19.95
C MET A 573 26.16 -25.13 -19.23
N CYS A 574 26.63 -24.54 -18.14
CA CYS A 574 25.89 -23.46 -17.50
C CYS A 574 25.93 -22.22 -18.39
N ILE A 575 24.76 -21.66 -18.67
CA ILE A 575 24.57 -20.46 -19.48
C ILE A 575 24.26 -19.30 -18.56
N ASN A 576 25.06 -18.24 -18.62
CA ASN A 576 24.72 -16.94 -18.07
C ASN A 576 23.81 -16.21 -19.08
N MET A 577 22.54 -16.00 -18.73
CA MET A 577 21.56 -15.46 -19.68
C MET A 577 21.84 -13.99 -20.03
N GLU A 578 22.33 -13.21 -19.08
CA GLU A 578 22.29 -11.74 -19.11
C GLU A 578 20.89 -11.23 -19.45
N TRP A 579 19.89 -11.78 -18.74
CA TRP A 579 18.47 -11.57 -19.08
C TRP A 579 17.98 -10.14 -18.84
N GLY A 580 18.80 -9.29 -18.22
CA GLY A 580 18.45 -7.92 -17.86
C GLY A 580 18.18 -7.06 -19.09
N ALA A 581 18.87 -7.38 -20.19
CA ALA A 581 18.74 -6.77 -21.51
C ALA A 581 17.48 -7.20 -22.29
N PHE A 582 16.68 -8.13 -21.75
CA PHE A 582 15.39 -8.47 -22.36
C PHE A 582 14.52 -7.20 -22.52
N GLY A 583 13.88 -7.05 -23.68
CA GLY A 583 13.14 -5.83 -24.02
C GLY A 583 13.95 -4.67 -24.60
N ASP A 584 15.29 -4.73 -24.64
CA ASP A 584 16.15 -3.69 -25.26
C ASP A 584 15.88 -3.51 -26.76
N ASN A 585 15.35 -4.55 -27.42
CA ASN A 585 14.88 -4.53 -28.82
C ASN A 585 13.42 -4.07 -28.98
N GLY A 586 12.76 -3.67 -27.89
CA GLY A 586 11.38 -3.18 -27.89
C GLY A 586 10.31 -4.25 -27.69
N CYS A 587 10.66 -5.54 -27.52
CA CYS A 587 9.67 -6.61 -27.34
C CYS A 587 8.86 -6.53 -26.03
N LEU A 588 9.16 -5.58 -25.14
CA LEU A 588 8.41 -5.29 -23.91
C LEU A 588 7.81 -3.88 -23.90
N ASP A 589 7.88 -3.12 -25.00
CA ASP A 589 7.43 -1.73 -25.03
C ASP A 589 5.92 -1.58 -24.81
N ASP A 590 5.14 -2.65 -25.04
CA ASP A 590 3.70 -2.73 -24.78
C ASP A 590 3.34 -2.77 -23.29
N ILE A 591 4.23 -3.24 -22.42
CA ILE A 591 4.02 -3.29 -20.96
C ILE A 591 4.84 -2.26 -20.18
N ARG A 592 5.74 -1.54 -20.86
CA ARG A 592 6.51 -0.45 -20.24
C ARG A 592 5.63 0.78 -20.08
N THR A 593 5.60 1.30 -18.85
CA THR A 593 4.83 2.50 -18.50
C THR A 593 5.60 3.78 -18.83
N HIS A 594 4.93 4.92 -18.67
CA HIS A 594 5.59 6.23 -18.70
C HIS A 594 6.74 6.30 -17.68
N TYR A 595 6.55 5.75 -16.49
CA TYR A 595 7.53 5.79 -15.41
C TYR A 595 8.76 4.91 -15.69
N ASP A 596 8.56 3.75 -16.32
CA ASP A 596 9.68 2.89 -16.74
C ASP A 596 10.56 3.57 -17.80
N ARG A 597 9.94 4.35 -18.71
CA ARG A 597 10.66 5.14 -19.72
C ARG A 597 11.46 6.28 -19.07
N LEU A 598 10.90 6.99 -18.09
CA LEU A 598 11.63 8.02 -17.34
C LEU A 598 12.83 7.43 -16.60
N VAL A 599 12.66 6.31 -15.90
CA VAL A 599 13.76 5.64 -15.20
C VAL A 599 14.86 5.22 -16.17
N ASP A 600 14.50 4.71 -17.35
CA ASP A 600 15.44 4.36 -18.41
C ASP A 600 16.18 5.58 -18.97
N GLU A 601 15.45 6.63 -19.35
CA GLU A 601 15.99 7.88 -19.91
C GLU A 601 17.01 8.55 -18.99
N TYR A 602 16.71 8.64 -17.69
CA TYR A 602 17.60 9.24 -16.70
C TYR A 602 18.65 8.27 -16.14
N SER A 603 18.65 7.00 -16.55
CA SER A 603 19.66 6.03 -16.08
C SER A 603 21.04 6.29 -16.69
N LEU A 604 22.07 5.66 -16.10
CA LEU A 604 23.42 5.71 -16.62
C LEU A 604 23.60 4.98 -17.97
N ASN A 605 22.65 4.12 -18.32
CA ASN A 605 22.65 3.20 -19.46
C ASN A 605 21.30 3.22 -20.18
N ALA A 606 20.88 4.41 -20.64
CA ALA A 606 19.61 4.61 -21.32
C ALA A 606 19.44 3.67 -22.54
N GLY A 607 18.26 3.09 -22.68
CA GLY A 607 17.92 2.13 -23.74
C GLY A 607 18.45 0.72 -23.50
N LYS A 608 19.13 0.47 -22.37
CA LYS A 608 19.68 -0.85 -22.00
C LYS A 608 19.08 -1.38 -20.72
N GLN A 609 19.17 -2.69 -20.51
CA GLN A 609 18.75 -3.36 -19.28
C GLN A 609 17.26 -3.10 -18.94
N ARG A 610 16.39 -3.00 -19.95
CA ARG A 610 15.00 -2.57 -19.75
C ARG A 610 14.20 -3.51 -18.85
N TYR A 611 14.43 -4.83 -18.94
CA TYR A 611 13.77 -5.81 -18.07
C TYR A 611 14.31 -5.76 -16.64
N GLU A 612 15.63 -5.66 -16.45
CA GLU A 612 16.23 -5.48 -15.13
C GLU A 612 15.71 -4.21 -14.42
N LYS A 613 15.54 -3.11 -15.16
CA LYS A 613 14.98 -1.84 -14.65
C LYS A 613 13.56 -1.95 -14.12
N MET A 614 12.80 -2.96 -14.54
CA MET A 614 11.45 -3.22 -14.02
C MET A 614 11.42 -4.18 -12.84
N ILE A 615 12.58 -4.71 -12.41
CA ILE A 615 12.68 -5.81 -11.44
C ILE A 615 13.60 -5.48 -10.26
N SER A 616 14.80 -4.95 -10.52
CA SER A 616 15.86 -4.95 -9.51
C SER A 616 15.78 -3.78 -8.53
N GLY A 617 16.39 -3.98 -7.35
CA GLY A 617 16.35 -3.06 -6.23
C GLY A 617 16.99 -1.69 -6.48
N MET A 618 17.83 -1.56 -7.52
CA MET A 618 18.39 -0.27 -7.94
C MET A 618 17.35 0.64 -8.60
N TYR A 619 16.31 0.06 -9.21
CA TYR A 619 15.39 0.80 -10.09
C TYR A 619 13.95 0.87 -9.55
N LEU A 620 13.49 -0.10 -8.75
CA LEU A 620 12.13 -0.07 -8.21
C LEU A 620 11.84 1.22 -7.42
N GLY A 621 12.80 1.67 -6.61
CA GLY A 621 12.67 2.91 -5.85
C GLY A 621 12.55 4.15 -6.74
N GLU A 622 13.21 4.16 -7.90
CA GLU A 622 13.10 5.27 -8.86
C GLU A 622 11.76 5.26 -9.62
N ILE A 623 11.19 4.07 -9.90
CA ILE A 623 9.84 3.97 -10.47
C ILE A 623 8.83 4.56 -9.48
N VAL A 624 8.90 4.13 -8.20
CA VAL A 624 8.07 4.67 -7.12
C VAL A 624 8.24 6.18 -7.02
N ARG A 625 9.47 6.68 -6.91
CA ARG A 625 9.76 8.12 -6.80
C ARG A 625 9.14 8.94 -7.93
N ASN A 626 9.21 8.46 -9.19
CA ASN A 626 8.62 9.16 -10.33
C ASN A 626 7.08 9.16 -10.30
N ILE A 627 6.44 8.08 -9.85
CA ILE A 627 4.98 8.05 -9.63
C ILE A 627 4.60 9.06 -8.55
N LEU A 628 5.33 9.07 -7.42
CA LEU A 628 5.06 10.02 -6.33
C LEU A 628 5.23 11.47 -6.78
N ILE A 629 6.25 11.79 -7.59
CA ILE A 629 6.39 13.14 -8.19
C ILE A 629 5.16 13.51 -9.02
N ASP A 630 4.66 12.61 -9.85
CA ASP A 630 3.49 12.86 -10.69
C ASP A 630 2.22 13.05 -9.84
N PHE A 631 2.01 12.21 -8.83
CA PHE A 631 0.89 12.34 -7.89
C PHE A 631 0.98 13.63 -7.05
N THR A 632 2.17 14.05 -6.64
CA THR A 632 2.36 15.35 -6.00
C THR A 632 2.07 16.50 -6.97
N LYS A 633 2.51 16.45 -8.23
CA LYS A 633 2.16 17.48 -9.24
C LYS A 633 0.65 17.61 -9.45
N LYS A 634 -0.07 16.48 -9.42
CA LYS A 634 -1.53 16.43 -9.52
C LYS A 634 -2.26 16.85 -8.23
N GLY A 635 -1.53 17.11 -7.14
CA GLY A 635 -2.07 17.54 -5.86
C GLY A 635 -2.57 16.40 -4.96
N PHE A 636 -2.28 15.14 -5.31
CA PHE A 636 -2.79 13.96 -4.59
C PHE A 636 -1.98 13.60 -3.35
N LEU A 637 -0.72 14.02 -3.31
CA LEU A 637 0.25 13.71 -2.26
C LEU A 637 0.97 14.96 -1.78
N PHE A 638 1.39 14.94 -0.52
CA PHE A 638 2.31 15.92 0.08
C PHE A 638 1.86 17.37 -0.12
N ARG A 639 0.54 17.60 -0.10
CA ARG A 639 -0.08 18.92 -0.30
C ARG A 639 0.32 19.59 -1.62
N GLY A 640 0.67 18.80 -2.64
CA GLY A 640 1.13 19.31 -3.93
C GLY A 640 2.56 19.85 -3.96
N GLN A 641 3.34 19.67 -2.87
CA GLN A 641 4.68 20.24 -2.75
C GLN A 641 5.76 19.21 -3.06
N ILE A 642 6.46 19.38 -4.18
CA ILE A 642 7.61 18.55 -4.54
C ILE A 642 8.83 19.03 -3.73
N SER A 643 9.17 18.33 -2.65
CA SER A 643 10.35 18.61 -1.83
C SER A 643 11.65 18.28 -2.57
N GLU A 644 12.77 18.89 -2.14
CA GLU A 644 14.10 18.54 -2.66
C GLU A 644 14.43 17.06 -2.41
N THR A 645 14.03 16.52 -1.25
CA THR A 645 14.12 15.10 -0.93
C THR A 645 13.45 14.21 -1.97
N LEU A 646 12.24 14.57 -2.43
CA LEU A 646 11.52 13.79 -3.43
C LEU A 646 12.19 13.85 -4.82
N LYS A 647 12.95 14.91 -5.10
CA LYS A 647 13.77 15.03 -6.31
C LYS A 647 15.07 14.23 -6.23
N THR A 648 15.56 13.93 -5.02
CA THR A 648 16.78 13.15 -4.80
C THR A 648 16.61 11.72 -5.29
N ARG A 649 17.44 11.33 -6.26
CA ARG A 649 17.46 9.98 -6.83
C ARG A 649 17.99 8.97 -5.82
N GLY A 650 17.43 7.76 -5.84
CA GLY A 650 17.87 6.67 -4.97
C GLY A 650 17.36 6.76 -3.52
N ILE A 651 16.49 7.73 -3.19
CA ILE A 651 15.96 7.92 -1.82
C ILE A 651 15.15 6.71 -1.32
N PHE A 652 14.51 5.96 -2.22
CA PHE A 652 13.77 4.73 -1.91
C PHE A 652 14.63 3.49 -2.12
N GLU A 653 15.62 3.29 -1.26
CA GLU A 653 16.43 2.08 -1.28
C GLU A 653 15.60 0.81 -1.03
N THR A 654 16.12 -0.34 -1.46
CA THR A 654 15.48 -1.66 -1.24
C THR A 654 15.09 -1.89 0.22
N LYS A 655 15.89 -1.41 1.17
CA LYS A 655 15.61 -1.48 2.61
C LYS A 655 14.31 -0.76 2.96
N PHE A 656 14.13 0.49 2.50
CA PHE A 656 12.96 1.29 2.82
C PHE A 656 11.70 0.78 2.12
N LEU A 657 11.81 0.36 0.85
CA LEU A 657 10.71 -0.32 0.14
C LEU A 657 10.22 -1.55 0.92
N SER A 658 11.15 -2.39 1.36
CA SER A 658 10.85 -3.60 2.13
C SER A 658 10.21 -3.29 3.49
N GLN A 659 10.64 -2.21 4.15
CA GLN A 659 10.04 -1.77 5.42
C GLN A 659 8.63 -1.24 5.22
N ILE A 660 8.41 -0.32 4.26
CA ILE A 660 7.10 0.30 3.98
C ILE A 660 6.02 -0.75 3.70
N GLU A 661 6.37 -1.83 2.99
CA GLU A 661 5.45 -2.91 2.63
C GLU A 661 5.28 -4.01 3.69
N SER A 662 5.97 -3.93 4.83
CA SER A 662 5.89 -4.95 5.88
C SER A 662 4.48 -5.05 6.47
N ASP A 663 3.96 -6.28 6.56
CA ASP A 663 2.66 -6.58 7.16
C ASP A 663 2.63 -6.33 8.68
N ARG A 664 3.81 -6.27 9.31
CA ARG A 664 3.94 -6.07 10.76
C ARG A 664 4.04 -4.60 11.17
N LEU A 665 4.05 -3.66 10.22
CA LEU A 665 4.11 -2.24 10.53
C LEU A 665 2.72 -1.61 10.55
N ALA A 666 2.42 -0.92 11.64
CA ALA A 666 1.27 -0.02 11.74
C ALA A 666 1.48 1.21 10.85
N LEU A 667 0.39 1.89 10.47
CA LEU A 667 0.47 3.06 9.57
C LEU A 667 1.37 4.17 10.09
N LEU A 668 1.35 4.41 11.41
CA LEU A 668 2.20 5.42 12.06
C LEU A 668 3.70 5.14 11.90
N GLN A 669 4.10 3.87 11.82
CA GLN A 669 5.50 3.49 11.58
C GLN A 669 5.90 3.72 10.12
N VAL A 670 5.00 3.47 9.18
CA VAL A 670 5.21 3.82 7.76
C VAL A 670 5.39 5.34 7.62
N ARG A 671 4.51 6.13 8.26
CA ARG A 671 4.63 7.59 8.31
C ARG A 671 5.98 8.03 8.88
N ALA A 672 6.41 7.42 9.99
CA ALA A 672 7.69 7.73 10.62
C ALA A 672 8.89 7.45 9.69
N ILE A 673 8.87 6.35 8.93
CA ILE A 673 9.91 6.04 7.95
C ILE A 673 9.95 7.12 6.85
N LEU A 674 8.80 7.51 6.30
CA LEU A 674 8.73 8.55 5.27
C LEU A 674 9.22 9.91 5.78
N GLN A 675 8.87 10.26 7.03
CA GLN A 675 9.37 11.47 7.68
C GLN A 675 10.88 11.42 7.96
N GLN A 676 11.43 10.26 8.35
CA GLN A 676 12.87 10.05 8.51
C GLN A 676 13.64 10.21 7.18
N LEU A 677 13.02 9.84 6.06
CA LEU A 677 13.58 10.12 4.73
C LEU A 677 13.55 11.61 4.39
N GLY A 678 12.81 12.44 5.12
CA GLY A 678 12.64 13.88 4.87
C GLY A 678 11.41 14.22 4.04
N LEU A 679 10.41 13.33 3.98
CA LEU A 679 9.12 13.58 3.33
C LEU A 679 8.09 14.00 4.38
N ASN A 680 7.42 15.15 4.17
CA ASN A 680 6.36 15.63 5.05
C ASN A 680 5.05 14.86 4.82
N SER A 681 5.05 13.58 5.20
CA SER A 681 3.97 12.62 4.96
C SER A 681 2.92 12.67 6.07
N THR A 682 1.65 12.69 5.69
CA THR A 682 0.50 12.35 6.55
C THR A 682 0.24 10.84 6.56
N CYS A 683 -0.74 10.38 7.34
CA CYS A 683 -1.26 9.01 7.30
C CYS A 683 -1.85 8.68 5.91
N ASP A 684 -2.66 9.57 5.33
CA ASP A 684 -3.22 9.38 3.98
C ASP A 684 -2.13 9.31 2.90
N ASP A 685 -1.11 10.19 3.00
CA ASP A 685 0.07 10.12 2.12
C ASP A 685 0.77 8.76 2.26
N SER A 686 0.92 8.27 3.50
CA SER A 686 1.59 7.01 3.81
C SER A 686 0.85 5.80 3.25
N ILE A 687 -0.49 5.80 3.29
CA ILE A 687 -1.32 4.75 2.68
C ILE A 687 -1.07 4.70 1.17
N LEU A 688 -1.09 5.85 0.50
CA LEU A 688 -0.92 5.92 -0.94
C LEU A 688 0.52 5.55 -1.34
N VAL A 689 1.54 6.03 -0.63
CA VAL A 689 2.94 5.61 -0.87
C VAL A 689 3.11 4.10 -0.71
N LYS A 690 2.56 3.50 0.36
CA LYS A 690 2.59 2.05 0.56
C LYS A 690 1.91 1.29 -0.58
N THR A 691 0.79 1.80 -1.07
CA THR A 691 0.04 1.22 -2.21
C THR A 691 0.86 1.27 -3.50
N VAL A 692 1.50 2.41 -3.80
CA VAL A 692 2.38 2.58 -4.97
C VAL A 692 3.56 1.59 -4.90
N CYS A 693 4.22 1.46 -3.75
CA CYS A 693 5.29 0.48 -3.55
C CYS A 693 4.82 -0.94 -3.88
N GLY A 694 3.69 -1.36 -3.29
CA GLY A 694 3.12 -2.70 -3.49
C GLY A 694 2.75 -3.01 -4.92
N VAL A 695 2.23 -2.03 -5.67
CA VAL A 695 1.92 -2.19 -7.11
C VAL A 695 3.21 -2.42 -7.92
N VAL A 696 4.25 -1.64 -7.66
CA VAL A 696 5.53 -1.74 -8.37
C VAL A 696 6.26 -3.04 -8.04
N SER A 697 6.38 -3.39 -6.75
CA SER A 697 7.09 -4.58 -6.30
C SER A 697 6.38 -5.88 -6.69
N ARG A 698 5.03 -5.89 -6.69
CA ARG A 698 4.23 -7.01 -7.21
C ARG A 698 4.50 -7.26 -8.69
N ARG A 699 4.44 -6.22 -9.52
CA ARG A 699 4.73 -6.35 -10.96
C ARG A 699 6.15 -6.89 -11.19
N ALA A 700 7.13 -6.39 -10.43
CA ALA A 700 8.51 -6.83 -10.49
C ALA A 700 8.66 -8.34 -10.21
N ALA A 701 7.99 -8.84 -9.16
CA ALA A 701 7.98 -10.27 -8.82
C ALA A 701 7.29 -11.13 -9.90
N GLN A 702 6.18 -10.65 -10.46
CA GLN A 702 5.46 -11.36 -11.53
C GLN A 702 6.28 -11.43 -12.82
N LEU A 703 6.93 -10.33 -13.22
CA LEU A 703 7.83 -10.30 -14.37
C LEU A 703 8.97 -11.30 -14.18
N CYS A 704 9.69 -11.22 -13.04
CA CYS A 704 10.74 -12.17 -12.69
C CYS A 704 10.24 -13.63 -12.75
N GLY A 705 9.03 -13.88 -12.25
CA GLY A 705 8.38 -15.19 -12.31
C GLY A 705 8.09 -15.65 -13.74
N ALA A 706 7.66 -14.78 -14.65
CA ALA A 706 7.46 -15.11 -16.06
C ALA A 706 8.78 -15.47 -16.77
N GLY A 707 9.87 -14.74 -16.48
CA GLY A 707 11.21 -15.07 -16.97
C GLY A 707 11.68 -16.43 -16.46
N MET A 708 11.56 -16.69 -15.15
CA MET A 708 11.94 -17.97 -14.54
C MET A 708 11.07 -19.14 -15.05
N ALA A 709 9.78 -18.91 -15.28
CA ALA A 709 8.87 -19.88 -15.86
C ALA A 709 9.33 -20.34 -17.26
N ALA A 710 9.90 -19.45 -18.07
CA ALA A 710 10.47 -19.79 -19.38
C ALA A 710 11.70 -20.70 -19.25
N VAL A 711 12.59 -20.40 -18.29
CA VAL A 711 13.81 -21.18 -18.01
C VAL A 711 13.48 -22.61 -17.62
N VAL A 712 12.62 -22.80 -16.61
CA VAL A 712 12.33 -24.15 -16.10
C VAL A 712 11.55 -25.00 -17.10
N ASP A 713 10.65 -24.41 -17.89
CA ASP A 713 9.98 -25.16 -18.97
C ASP A 713 10.93 -25.48 -20.12
N LYS A 714 11.92 -24.63 -20.41
CA LYS A 714 12.96 -24.94 -21.38
C LYS A 714 13.78 -26.16 -20.97
N ILE A 715 14.23 -26.21 -19.72
CA ILE A 715 14.97 -27.37 -19.20
C ILE A 715 14.11 -28.64 -19.31
N ARG A 716 12.82 -28.54 -18.91
CA ARG A 716 11.87 -29.67 -19.00
C ARG A 716 11.73 -30.16 -20.44
N GLU A 717 11.52 -29.26 -21.39
CA GLU A 717 11.29 -29.57 -22.80
C GLU A 717 12.54 -30.09 -23.51
N ASN A 718 13.71 -29.49 -23.24
CA ASN A 718 15.00 -29.94 -23.75
C ASN A 718 15.26 -31.43 -23.43
N ARG A 719 14.80 -31.87 -22.26
CA ARG A 719 14.94 -33.24 -21.75
C ARG A 719 13.77 -34.15 -22.11
N GLY A 720 12.77 -33.65 -22.84
CA GLY A 720 11.58 -34.42 -23.22
C GLY A 720 10.75 -34.90 -22.03
N LEU A 721 10.74 -34.15 -20.93
CA LEU A 721 10.05 -34.54 -19.69
C LEU A 721 8.62 -34.01 -19.65
N ASP A 722 7.68 -34.85 -19.19
CA ASP A 722 6.31 -34.42 -18.90
C ASP A 722 6.22 -33.58 -17.63
N ARG A 723 7.08 -33.88 -16.64
CA ARG A 723 7.22 -33.13 -15.39
C ARG A 723 8.70 -32.96 -15.02
N LEU A 724 9.05 -31.80 -14.49
CA LEU A 724 10.40 -31.51 -13.99
C LEU A 724 10.33 -31.15 -12.50
N ASN A 725 11.20 -31.76 -11.68
CA ASN A 725 11.54 -31.24 -10.37
C ASN A 725 12.90 -30.55 -10.50
N VAL A 726 12.98 -29.29 -10.12
CA VAL A 726 14.23 -28.50 -10.23
C VAL A 726 14.31 -27.52 -9.07
N THR A 727 15.54 -27.29 -8.60
CA THR A 727 15.82 -26.28 -7.60
C THR A 727 16.50 -25.07 -8.24
N VAL A 728 16.15 -23.89 -7.76
CA VAL A 728 16.77 -22.61 -8.11
C VAL A 728 17.52 -22.09 -6.88
N GLY A 729 18.82 -21.91 -7.00
CA GLY A 729 19.62 -21.18 -6.03
C GLY A 729 19.42 -19.68 -6.21
N VAL A 730 19.02 -18.97 -5.16
CA VAL A 730 18.70 -17.54 -5.23
C VAL A 730 19.56 -16.72 -4.28
N ASP A 731 20.00 -15.54 -4.72
CA ASP A 731 20.58 -14.50 -3.88
C ASP A 731 20.07 -13.10 -4.30
N GLY A 732 20.33 -12.10 -3.47
CA GLY A 732 20.03 -10.71 -3.71
C GLY A 732 19.23 -10.06 -2.59
N THR A 733 19.58 -8.82 -2.28
CA THR A 733 19.00 -8.06 -1.16
C THR A 733 17.50 -7.85 -1.29
N LEU A 734 16.98 -7.60 -2.50
CA LEU A 734 15.54 -7.43 -2.71
C LEU A 734 14.80 -8.73 -2.47
N TYR A 735 15.29 -9.85 -2.99
CA TYR A 735 14.68 -11.17 -2.73
C TYR A 735 14.70 -11.55 -1.24
N LYS A 736 15.79 -11.24 -0.54
CA LYS A 736 15.99 -11.54 0.88
C LYS A 736 15.12 -10.70 1.80
N LEU A 737 15.06 -9.39 1.57
CA LEU A 737 14.46 -8.43 2.51
C LEU A 737 12.99 -8.15 2.23
N HIS A 738 12.54 -8.25 0.98
CA HIS A 738 11.20 -7.81 0.61
C HIS A 738 10.12 -8.80 1.12
N PRO A 739 9.08 -8.31 1.83
CA PRO A 739 8.09 -9.18 2.46
C PRO A 739 7.29 -10.04 1.48
N HIS A 740 7.07 -9.53 0.26
CA HIS A 740 6.15 -10.15 -0.70
C HIS A 740 6.80 -10.70 -1.98
N PHE A 741 8.04 -10.30 -2.28
CA PHE A 741 8.61 -10.51 -3.63
C PHE A 741 8.78 -11.99 -3.94
N SER A 742 9.46 -12.73 -3.06
CA SER A 742 9.72 -14.16 -3.22
C SER A 742 8.42 -14.96 -3.34
N ARG A 743 7.46 -14.71 -2.43
CA ARG A 743 6.14 -15.37 -2.41
C ARG A 743 5.37 -15.18 -3.72
N ILE A 744 5.27 -13.94 -4.21
CA ILE A 744 4.55 -13.63 -5.46
C ILE A 744 5.28 -14.24 -6.67
N MET A 745 6.62 -14.19 -6.69
CA MET A 745 7.42 -14.78 -7.76
C MET A 745 7.23 -16.30 -7.81
N HIS A 746 7.30 -17.01 -6.67
CA HIS A 746 7.07 -18.46 -6.59
C HIS A 746 5.68 -18.84 -7.08
N GLN A 747 4.66 -18.10 -6.65
CA GLN A 747 3.28 -18.31 -7.10
C GLN A 747 3.17 -18.13 -8.62
N THR A 748 3.78 -17.08 -9.16
CA THR A 748 3.77 -16.80 -10.59
C THR A 748 4.43 -17.93 -11.38
N VAL A 749 5.61 -18.41 -10.96
CA VAL A 749 6.29 -19.54 -11.62
C VAL A 749 5.41 -20.79 -11.61
N LYS A 750 4.78 -21.10 -10.48
CA LYS A 750 3.89 -22.26 -10.33
C LYS A 750 2.66 -22.17 -11.26
N GLU A 751 2.07 -20.98 -11.41
CA GLU A 751 0.89 -20.77 -12.26
C GLU A 751 1.23 -20.81 -13.76
N LEU A 752 2.40 -20.31 -14.15
CA LEU A 752 2.81 -20.20 -15.55
C LEU A 752 3.51 -21.45 -16.08
N SER A 753 4.18 -22.23 -15.22
CA SER A 753 4.85 -23.50 -15.56
C SER A 753 4.34 -24.66 -14.70
N PRO A 754 3.04 -25.03 -14.79
CA PRO A 754 2.42 -26.03 -13.90
C PRO A 754 2.98 -27.46 -14.06
N LYS A 755 3.77 -27.72 -15.11
CA LYS A 755 4.49 -28.98 -15.33
C LYS A 755 5.85 -29.03 -14.61
N CYS A 756 6.29 -27.92 -14.01
CA CYS A 756 7.54 -27.83 -13.27
C CYS A 756 7.24 -27.61 -11.78
N ASN A 757 7.77 -28.49 -10.94
CA ASN A 757 7.79 -28.33 -9.50
C ASN A 757 9.13 -27.69 -9.13
N VAL A 758 9.10 -26.40 -8.84
CA VAL A 758 10.30 -25.58 -8.64
C VAL A 758 10.48 -25.23 -7.16
N SER A 759 11.60 -25.63 -6.58
CA SER A 759 12.02 -25.23 -5.25
C SER A 759 12.99 -24.06 -5.32
N PHE A 760 12.86 -23.07 -4.43
CA PHE A 760 13.79 -21.95 -4.38
C PHE A 760 14.57 -21.99 -3.07
N LEU A 761 15.90 -22.12 -3.15
CA LEU A 761 16.79 -22.15 -2.01
C LEU A 761 17.59 -20.86 -1.95
N LEU A 762 17.59 -20.22 -0.78
CA LEU A 762 18.36 -19.01 -0.57
C LEU A 762 19.82 -19.35 -0.30
N SER A 763 20.75 -18.69 -0.99
CA SER A 763 22.17 -18.74 -0.64
C SER A 763 22.46 -17.79 0.53
N GLU A 764 22.77 -18.35 1.70
CA GLU A 764 23.11 -17.57 2.89
C GLU A 764 24.51 -16.94 2.77
N ASP A 765 25.48 -17.68 2.21
CA ASP A 765 26.90 -17.28 2.12
C ASP A 765 27.25 -16.51 0.83
N GLY A 766 26.28 -16.31 -0.06
CA GLY A 766 26.45 -15.66 -1.35
C GLY A 766 27.17 -16.51 -2.41
N SER A 767 27.68 -15.85 -3.45
CA SER A 767 28.33 -16.49 -4.62
C SER A 767 29.72 -17.07 -4.35
N GLY A 768 30.38 -16.66 -3.26
CA GLY A 768 31.78 -16.98 -2.99
C GLY A 768 32.07 -18.47 -2.78
N LYS A 769 31.14 -19.22 -2.18
CA LYS A 769 31.24 -20.69 -2.04
C LYS A 769 31.28 -21.37 -3.41
N GLY A 770 30.36 -20.99 -4.28
CA GLY A 770 30.29 -21.52 -5.64
C GLY A 770 31.48 -21.13 -6.50
N ALA A 771 32.02 -19.92 -6.35
CA ALA A 771 33.25 -19.51 -7.01
C ALA A 771 34.43 -20.42 -6.62
N ALA A 772 34.56 -20.75 -5.33
CA ALA A 772 35.57 -21.70 -4.86
C ALA A 772 35.34 -23.13 -5.39
N LEU A 773 34.10 -23.60 -5.46
CA LEU A 773 33.76 -24.91 -6.05
C LEU A 773 34.12 -24.96 -7.55
N ILE A 774 33.82 -23.91 -8.30
CA ILE A 774 34.21 -23.79 -9.72
C ILE A 774 35.73 -23.77 -9.86
N THR A 775 36.42 -23.07 -8.96
CA THR A 775 37.89 -23.03 -8.92
C THR A 775 38.46 -24.42 -8.68
N ALA A 776 37.91 -25.20 -7.75
CA ALA A 776 38.31 -26.57 -7.49
C ALA A 776 38.15 -27.47 -8.73
N VAL A 777 37.04 -27.33 -9.45
CA VAL A 777 36.81 -28.03 -10.72
C VAL A 777 37.82 -27.58 -11.78
N GLY A 778 38.09 -26.27 -11.90
CA GLY A 778 39.04 -25.72 -12.85
C GLY A 778 40.47 -26.23 -12.65
N VAL A 779 40.94 -26.30 -11.40
CA VAL A 779 42.26 -26.87 -11.06
C VAL A 779 42.34 -28.35 -11.45
N ARG A 780 41.29 -29.12 -11.16
CA ARG A 780 41.21 -30.55 -11.52
C ARG A 780 41.24 -30.75 -13.03
N LEU A 781 40.43 -30.00 -13.79
CA LEU A 781 40.39 -30.10 -15.26
C LEU A 781 41.75 -29.79 -15.92
N ARG A 782 42.50 -28.82 -15.37
CA ARG A 782 43.87 -28.53 -15.84
C ARG A 782 44.82 -29.73 -15.61
N THR A 783 44.63 -30.46 -14.51
CA THR A 783 45.46 -31.62 -14.17
C THR A 783 45.14 -32.83 -15.05
N GLU A 784 43.84 -33.10 -15.30
CA GLU A 784 43.38 -34.18 -16.19
C GLU A 784 43.76 -33.94 -17.65
N ALA A 785 43.85 -32.68 -18.11
CA ALA A 785 44.32 -32.35 -19.46
C ALA A 785 45.85 -32.43 -19.62
N SER A 786 46.60 -32.42 -18.50
CA SER A 786 48.07 -32.49 -18.47
C SER A 786 48.59 -33.92 -18.28
N SER A 787 47.70 -34.86 -17.99
CA SER A 787 47.92 -36.32 -17.85
C SER A 787 47.44 -37.07 -19.08
#